data_AF-A0A673WI28-F1
#
_entry.id   AF-A0A673WI28-F1
#
_cell.length_a   1.000
_cell.length_b   1.000
_cell.length_c   1.000
_cell.angle_alpha   90.00
_cell.angle_beta   90.00
_cell.angle_gamma   90.00
#
_symmetry.space_group_name_H-M   'P 1'
#
loop_
_entity.id
_entity.type
_entity.pdbx_description
1 polymer ?
#
loop_
_entity_poly.entity_id
_entity_poly.type
_entity_poly.pdbx_seq_one_letter_code
_entity_poly.pdbx_strand_id
1 'polypeptide(L)'
;MPSSVRAGNLKDPDVAELFYRDDPEKLFADLREIGHGSFGAVYFARDVRNNEVVAIKKMSYTGKQSNEKWQDIIKEVKFLQKLRHPNTIEYRGCYLREHTAWLVMEYCLGSASDLLEVHKKPLQEVEIAAITHGALLGLAYLHSHNMIHRDVKAGNILLTEPGQVKLGDFGSASIVAPANSFVGTPYWMAPEVILAMDEGQYDGKVDVWSLGITCIELAERKPPLFNMNAMSALYHIAQNESPVLASNHWSDYFRNFVDSCLQKIPQDRPISDVLLNHRFLCRERPLTAVMDLIARTKDAVRELDNLQYRKMKKILFHEAHNGPTPEGGEEEEEVEQYLLRTGTVGSMESSQSVPSMSISASSQSSSVNSLADGSDDSNEMAMMTEGEHTVTSNSSIIHRPTGQDNIYDDPYQPEIDQQQPSSAARRRAYYRNRDHFATIRTASLVTRQIQEHEQGSALREQMSGYKRMRRQHQKQLMGLENKLKAEMDEHQLRLDKELENQRNTFGGEGDKLGKKHQAILEKETKAALAEEKKFQQHILSQQKKELTSLLESQKRQYRQRKDQLKEELNENQSTPKREKQEWLVRQKECLQQLQAEEEAGLLRRQRQYYELQCRQYKRKMLLARHNLEQDLLREDLNKKQTQRDLECAMLLRHHESTQELEFRQLGAVQRTRADLIRTQHQTELTNQMEYNKRREQELRQKHTVEVRQQPKSLKSKELQIKRQFQDTCKIQTRQYKALRNHLLESTPKADHKAVLKRLKEEQTRKLAILAEQYDHSINDMLSTQALRLDETQEAEYQVLRMQLQQELELLNAYQSKIKIHTDSQHEREAKDLEQRVSIRRALLEQRIEEEMLSLQNERSERIRTLLERQAREIEAFDSESMRLGFSNMALTGIPAEAFNQGYPNPSPSSGPGGWPSRPVPRSGSHWSHGVQNSVAPPSWRSQNSCSGHSSNSSSSSSSSGPSLMALRNSPQPLRRTASGGPGGAGGGEGVLSRSTSVTSHISNGSHLSYS
;
A
#
# COMPACT_ATOMS: atom_id res chain seq x y z
N MET A 1 9.85 19.04 -19.87
CA MET A 1 10.66 17.92 -19.33
C MET A 1 12.10 18.05 -19.79
N PRO A 2 13.11 17.97 -18.92
CA PRO A 2 14.50 17.82 -19.33
C PRO A 2 14.72 16.49 -20.06
N SER A 3 15.70 16.43 -20.98
CA SER A 3 16.03 15.19 -21.68
C SER A 3 16.60 14.15 -20.71
N SER A 4 16.12 12.90 -20.81
CA SER A 4 16.61 11.80 -19.97
C SER A 4 18.12 11.60 -20.18
N VAL A 5 18.91 11.86 -19.13
CA VAL A 5 20.37 11.77 -19.17
C VAL A 5 20.79 10.33 -19.44
N ARG A 6 21.37 10.08 -20.61
CA ARG A 6 21.85 8.77 -21.05
C ARG A 6 22.87 8.22 -20.04
N ALA A 7 22.77 6.92 -19.68
CA ALA A 7 23.75 6.27 -18.80
C ALA A 7 25.20 6.54 -19.24
N GLY A 8 26.08 6.91 -18.31
CA GLY A 8 27.48 7.27 -18.57
C GLY A 8 27.74 8.68 -19.13
N ASN A 9 26.71 9.51 -19.29
CA ASN A 9 26.86 10.87 -19.82
C ASN A 9 27.38 11.85 -18.74
N LEU A 10 28.71 12.03 -18.67
CA LEU A 10 29.40 12.96 -17.74
C LEU A 10 29.24 14.46 -18.09
N LYS A 11 28.08 14.88 -18.62
CA LYS A 11 27.73 16.31 -18.83
C LYS A 11 27.25 17.00 -17.56
N ASP A 12 26.81 16.22 -16.58
CA ASP A 12 26.44 16.68 -15.25
C ASP A 12 27.72 16.73 -14.38
N PRO A 13 28.11 17.91 -13.83
CA PRO A 13 29.34 18.04 -13.05
C PRO A 13 29.32 17.20 -11.76
N ASP A 14 28.16 17.11 -11.08
CA ASP A 14 27.94 16.34 -9.84
C ASP A 14 28.04 14.81 -10.05
N VAL A 15 28.05 14.39 -11.32
CA VAL A 15 28.28 13.02 -11.77
C VAL A 15 29.71 12.86 -12.30
N ALA A 16 30.28 13.88 -12.95
CA ALA A 16 31.64 13.87 -13.46
C ALA A 16 32.70 13.87 -12.33
N GLU A 17 32.46 14.56 -11.21
CA GLU A 17 33.38 14.62 -10.06
C GLU A 17 33.54 13.26 -9.34
N LEU A 18 32.62 12.31 -9.56
CA LEU A 18 32.64 10.98 -8.95
C LEU A 18 33.67 10.04 -9.59
N PHE A 19 34.23 10.41 -10.75
CA PHE A 19 35.14 9.57 -11.52
C PHE A 19 36.44 10.29 -11.84
N TYR A 20 37.57 9.65 -11.54
CA TYR A 20 38.86 10.06 -12.05
C TYR A 20 38.92 9.94 -13.57
N ARG A 21 39.64 10.87 -14.21
CA ARG A 21 39.73 11.00 -15.68
C ARG A 21 40.82 10.12 -16.30
N ASP A 22 41.69 9.58 -15.47
CA ASP A 22 42.80 8.73 -15.89
C ASP A 22 42.32 7.36 -16.39
N ASP A 23 43.12 6.77 -17.27
CA ASP A 23 42.80 5.52 -17.95
C ASP A 23 43.14 4.32 -17.05
N PRO A 24 42.15 3.60 -16.46
CA PRO A 24 42.44 2.62 -15.41
C PRO A 24 43.23 1.41 -15.92
N GLU A 25 43.18 1.12 -17.23
CA GLU A 25 43.97 0.07 -17.87
C GLU A 25 45.47 0.38 -17.92
N LYS A 26 45.85 1.64 -17.68
CA LYS A 26 47.26 2.08 -17.54
C LYS A 26 47.69 2.23 -16.08
N LEU A 27 46.75 2.23 -15.14
CA LEU A 27 47.01 2.40 -13.71
C LEU A 27 47.07 1.08 -12.94
N PHE A 28 46.37 0.05 -13.41
CA PHE A 28 46.20 -1.20 -12.67
C PHE A 28 46.60 -2.42 -13.52
N ALA A 29 47.60 -3.16 -13.02
CA ALA A 29 48.14 -4.36 -13.64
C ALA A 29 47.79 -5.63 -12.83
N ASP A 30 48.14 -6.80 -13.37
CA ASP A 30 47.98 -8.12 -12.72
C ASP A 30 46.53 -8.41 -12.25
N LEU A 31 45.55 -8.13 -13.11
CA LEU A 31 44.13 -8.29 -12.79
C LEU A 31 43.73 -9.78 -12.66
N ARG A 32 43.47 -10.23 -11.43
CA ARG A 32 43.06 -11.61 -11.10
C ARG A 32 41.69 -11.62 -10.44
N GLU A 33 40.72 -12.32 -11.01
CA GLU A 33 39.37 -12.38 -10.42
C GLU A 33 39.38 -13.06 -9.04
N ILE A 34 38.77 -12.41 -8.04
CA ILE A 34 38.67 -12.88 -6.65
C ILE A 34 37.21 -13.10 -6.19
N GLY A 35 36.26 -12.62 -6.99
CA GLY A 35 34.81 -12.82 -6.81
C GLY A 35 34.03 -12.04 -7.86
N HIS A 36 32.72 -12.23 -7.94
CA HIS A 36 31.86 -11.44 -8.82
C HIS A 36 30.40 -11.47 -8.32
N GLY A 37 29.54 -10.65 -8.94
CA GLY A 37 28.11 -10.63 -8.64
C GLY A 37 27.26 -9.89 -9.68
N SER A 38 26.09 -9.44 -9.26
CA SER A 38 25.05 -8.87 -10.13
C SER A 38 25.47 -7.63 -10.92
N PHE A 39 26.38 -6.82 -10.37
CA PHE A 39 26.90 -5.62 -11.04
C PHE A 39 28.13 -5.89 -11.92
N GLY A 40 28.87 -6.97 -11.65
CA GLY A 40 30.08 -7.36 -12.38
C GLY A 40 31.11 -8.08 -11.50
N ALA A 41 32.37 -8.11 -11.94
CA ALA A 41 33.44 -8.89 -11.31
C ALA A 41 34.40 -8.03 -10.47
N VAL A 42 34.97 -8.63 -9.42
CA VAL A 42 35.93 -8.05 -8.50
C VAL A 42 37.30 -8.69 -8.74
N TYR A 43 38.30 -7.86 -8.97
CA TYR A 43 39.66 -8.27 -9.26
C TYR A 43 40.62 -7.83 -8.13
N PHE A 44 41.52 -8.71 -7.74
CA PHE A 44 42.84 -8.31 -7.24
C PHE A 44 43.55 -7.58 -8.37
N ALA A 45 44.23 -6.48 -8.08
CA ALA A 45 45.10 -5.78 -9.02
C ALA A 45 46.23 -5.05 -8.26
N ARG A 46 47.24 -4.62 -9.01
CA ARG A 46 48.41 -3.88 -8.52
C ARG A 46 48.44 -2.50 -9.14
N ASP A 47 48.45 -1.45 -8.33
CA ASP A 47 48.59 -0.06 -8.79
C ASP A 47 50.05 0.17 -9.21
N VAL A 48 50.26 0.53 -10.48
CA VAL A 48 51.61 0.66 -11.05
C VAL A 48 52.37 1.88 -10.54
N ARG A 49 51.69 2.82 -9.86
CA ARG A 49 52.28 4.09 -9.39
C ARG A 49 53.01 3.95 -8.05
N ASN A 50 52.49 3.11 -7.17
CA ASN A 50 53.00 2.91 -5.81
C ASN A 50 53.22 1.43 -5.44
N ASN A 51 53.00 0.51 -6.38
CA ASN A 51 53.13 -0.94 -6.22
C ASN A 51 52.15 -1.56 -5.18
N GLU A 52 51.08 -0.85 -4.83
CA GLU A 52 50.13 -1.28 -3.82
C GLU A 52 49.07 -2.26 -4.37
N VAL A 53 48.60 -3.17 -3.53
CA VAL A 53 47.58 -4.16 -3.90
C VAL A 53 46.18 -3.62 -3.59
N VAL A 54 45.30 -3.62 -4.59
CA VAL A 54 43.94 -3.07 -4.52
C VAL A 54 42.89 -4.07 -4.98
N ALA A 55 41.65 -3.88 -4.53
CA ALA A 55 40.48 -4.58 -5.05
C ALA A 55 39.71 -3.67 -6.03
N ILE A 56 39.38 -4.18 -7.21
CA ILE A 56 38.68 -3.43 -8.28
C ILE A 56 37.36 -4.12 -8.62
N LYS A 57 36.24 -3.52 -8.24
CA LYS A 57 34.88 -3.92 -8.64
C LYS A 57 34.55 -3.28 -9.99
N LYS A 58 34.64 -4.04 -11.08
CA LYS A 58 34.25 -3.60 -12.44
C LYS A 58 32.75 -3.76 -12.63
N MET A 59 32.04 -2.67 -12.91
CA MET A 59 30.58 -2.63 -13.02
C MET A 59 30.14 -2.11 -14.39
N SER A 60 29.56 -2.97 -15.22
CA SER A 60 29.18 -2.61 -16.60
C SER A 60 27.71 -2.19 -16.72
N TYR A 61 27.49 -0.93 -17.06
CA TYR A 61 26.16 -0.33 -17.27
C TYR A 61 25.66 -0.48 -18.72
N THR A 62 26.06 -1.56 -19.40
CA THR A 62 25.58 -1.94 -20.73
C THR A 62 24.24 -2.70 -20.69
N GLY A 63 23.55 -2.73 -21.84
CA GLY A 63 22.34 -3.51 -22.07
C GLY A 63 21.02 -2.79 -21.76
N LYS A 64 19.91 -3.55 -21.79
CA LYS A 64 18.53 -3.03 -21.66
C LYS A 64 18.21 -2.36 -20.30
N GLN A 65 19.08 -2.49 -19.30
CA GLN A 65 18.94 -1.89 -17.95
C GLN A 65 20.06 -0.87 -17.65
N SER A 66 20.69 -0.29 -18.68
CA SER A 66 21.82 0.64 -18.54
C SER A 66 21.57 1.77 -17.54
N ASN A 67 20.41 2.43 -17.59
CA ASN A 67 20.06 3.52 -16.68
C ASN A 67 19.86 3.04 -15.22
N GLU A 68 19.29 1.85 -14.98
CA GLU A 68 19.09 1.31 -13.62
C GLU A 68 20.46 0.98 -12.99
N LYS A 69 21.31 0.23 -13.71
CA LYS A 69 22.69 -0.06 -13.32
C LYS A 69 23.55 1.19 -13.11
N TRP A 70 23.43 2.20 -13.97
CA TRP A 70 24.19 3.45 -13.84
C TRP A 70 23.82 4.19 -12.55
N GLN A 71 22.52 4.28 -12.24
CA GLN A 71 22.08 4.87 -10.97
C GLN A 71 22.60 4.09 -9.77
N ASP A 72 22.65 2.75 -9.82
CA ASP A 72 23.19 1.94 -8.73
C ASP A 72 24.71 2.13 -8.53
N ILE A 73 25.49 2.23 -9.61
CA ILE A 73 26.91 2.60 -9.56
C ILE A 73 27.09 3.97 -8.88
N ILE A 74 26.29 4.96 -9.27
CA ILE A 74 26.34 6.33 -8.72
C ILE A 74 26.00 6.33 -7.21
N LYS A 75 25.01 5.53 -6.78
CA LYS A 75 24.68 5.36 -5.35
C LYS A 75 25.83 4.74 -4.58
N GLU A 76 26.41 3.65 -5.07
CA GLU A 76 27.49 2.95 -4.37
C GLU A 76 28.73 3.84 -4.23
N VAL A 77 29.11 4.59 -5.28
CA VAL A 77 30.21 5.57 -5.23
C VAL A 77 29.90 6.72 -4.26
N LYS A 78 28.71 7.35 -4.34
CA LYS A 78 28.30 8.44 -3.42
C LYS A 78 28.12 7.97 -1.96
N PHE A 79 27.93 6.67 -1.71
CA PHE A 79 27.94 6.09 -0.37
C PHE A 79 29.39 5.91 0.12
N LEU A 80 30.21 5.21 -0.66
CA LEU A 80 31.60 4.89 -0.34
C LEU A 80 32.48 6.13 -0.11
N GLN A 81 32.29 7.20 -0.89
CA GLN A 81 33.00 8.48 -0.70
C GLN A 81 32.80 9.13 0.67
N LYS A 82 31.73 8.78 1.40
CA LYS A 82 31.45 9.31 2.75
C LYS A 82 32.07 8.50 3.88
N LEU A 83 32.52 7.27 3.62
CA LEU A 83 32.96 6.35 4.67
C LEU A 83 34.40 6.63 5.11
N ARG A 84 34.60 6.80 6.42
CA ARG A 84 35.92 6.98 7.05
C ARG A 84 35.95 6.27 8.40
N HIS A 85 36.01 4.94 8.38
CA HIS A 85 36.04 4.10 9.57
C HIS A 85 36.90 2.84 9.36
N PRO A 86 37.72 2.40 10.33
CA PRO A 86 38.59 1.23 10.17
C PRO A 86 37.84 -0.06 9.80
N ASN A 87 36.59 -0.22 10.27
CA ASN A 87 35.77 -1.40 9.99
C ASN A 87 34.80 -1.25 8.79
N THR A 88 35.02 -0.28 7.92
CA THR A 88 34.41 -0.20 6.58
C THR A 88 35.50 -0.33 5.52
N ILE A 89 35.21 -0.93 4.37
CA ILE A 89 36.18 -1.03 3.27
C ILE A 89 36.55 0.37 2.76
N GLU A 90 37.85 0.65 2.67
CA GLU A 90 38.41 1.93 2.23
C GLU A 90 38.15 2.15 0.73
N TYR A 91 37.49 3.26 0.42
CA TYR A 91 37.30 3.74 -0.95
C TYR A 91 38.54 4.49 -1.45
N ARG A 92 39.04 4.09 -2.62
CA ARG A 92 40.28 4.64 -3.22
C ARG A 92 40.07 5.32 -4.57
N GLY A 93 38.84 5.30 -5.07
CA GLY A 93 38.44 6.00 -6.29
C GLY A 93 37.46 5.22 -7.14
N CYS A 94 36.90 5.90 -8.14
CA CYS A 94 36.20 5.26 -9.25
C CYS A 94 36.75 5.82 -10.56
N TYR A 95 36.91 4.98 -11.58
CA TYR A 95 37.41 5.34 -12.91
C TYR A 95 36.38 4.87 -13.95
N LEU A 96 36.33 5.50 -15.12
CA LEU A 96 35.34 5.18 -16.15
C LEU A 96 35.99 4.80 -17.48
N ARG A 97 35.77 3.56 -17.94
CA ARG A 97 36.27 3.08 -19.24
C ARG A 97 35.20 2.24 -19.94
N GLU A 98 34.91 2.59 -21.20
CA GLU A 98 34.12 1.77 -22.15
C GLU A 98 32.86 1.11 -21.53
N HIS A 99 31.95 1.96 -21.05
CA HIS A 99 30.68 1.56 -20.42
C HIS A 99 30.81 0.69 -19.15
N THR A 100 31.97 0.79 -18.48
CA THR A 100 32.31 0.08 -17.25
C THR A 100 32.93 1.04 -16.24
N ALA A 101 32.35 1.10 -15.04
CA ALA A 101 32.95 1.79 -13.90
C ALA A 101 33.91 0.83 -13.17
N TRP A 102 35.11 1.31 -12.84
CA TRP A 102 36.13 0.57 -12.08
C TRP A 102 36.21 1.19 -10.69
N LEU A 103 35.50 0.60 -9.73
CA LEU A 103 35.48 1.03 -8.33
C LEU A 103 36.67 0.39 -7.59
N VAL A 104 37.60 1.22 -7.13
CA VAL A 104 38.86 0.80 -6.50
C VAL A 104 38.76 0.96 -4.99
N MET A 105 39.16 -0.08 -4.27
CA MET A 105 39.11 -0.22 -2.81
C MET A 105 40.40 -0.86 -2.30
N GLU A 106 40.64 -0.82 -0.99
CA GLU A 106 41.72 -1.62 -0.38
C GLU A 106 41.51 -3.13 -0.63
N TYR A 107 42.59 -3.91 -0.64
CA TYR A 107 42.52 -5.36 -0.82
C TYR A 107 42.37 -6.11 0.52
N CYS A 108 41.31 -6.91 0.62
CA CYS A 108 41.11 -7.89 1.68
C CYS A 108 41.48 -9.30 1.21
N LEU A 109 42.01 -10.12 2.12
CA LEU A 109 42.39 -11.52 1.92
C LEU A 109 41.21 -12.36 1.40
N GLY A 110 40.03 -12.15 2.00
CA GLY A 110 38.78 -12.85 1.66
C GLY A 110 37.62 -12.43 2.55
N SER A 111 36.46 -13.06 2.35
CA SER A 111 35.27 -12.91 3.19
C SER A 111 35.20 -13.97 4.30
N ALA A 112 34.46 -13.70 5.37
CA ALA A 112 34.22 -14.70 6.42
C ALA A 112 33.47 -15.96 5.88
N SER A 113 32.71 -15.81 4.80
CA SER A 113 32.10 -16.94 4.07
C SER A 113 33.15 -17.81 3.34
N ASP A 114 34.20 -17.19 2.77
CA ASP A 114 35.32 -17.95 2.18
C ASP A 114 36.02 -18.81 3.24
N LEU A 115 36.19 -18.30 4.47
CA LEU A 115 36.78 -19.06 5.58
C LEU A 115 35.93 -20.28 5.97
N LEU A 116 34.60 -20.13 6.07
CA LEU A 116 33.67 -21.25 6.28
C LEU A 116 33.74 -22.30 5.16
N GLU A 117 33.98 -21.86 3.92
CA GLU A 117 34.15 -22.75 2.79
C GLU A 117 35.55 -23.39 2.72
N VAL A 118 36.62 -22.75 3.20
CA VAL A 118 37.94 -23.39 3.34
C VAL A 118 37.90 -24.48 4.41
N HIS A 119 37.52 -24.15 5.64
CA HIS A 119 37.58 -25.09 6.78
C HIS A 119 36.50 -26.18 6.75
N LYS A 120 35.43 -26.00 5.96
CA LYS A 120 34.22 -26.84 5.92
C LYS A 120 33.60 -27.09 7.32
N LYS A 121 33.86 -26.21 8.28
CA LYS A 121 33.46 -26.26 9.70
C LYS A 121 32.96 -24.87 10.13
N PRO A 122 32.16 -24.79 11.21
CA PRO A 122 31.96 -23.52 11.92
C PRO A 122 33.28 -22.88 12.36
N LEU A 123 33.24 -21.58 12.64
CA LEU A 123 34.33 -20.89 13.33
C LEU A 123 34.24 -21.09 14.85
N GLN A 124 35.34 -20.85 15.57
CA GLN A 124 35.36 -20.93 17.03
C GLN A 124 34.60 -19.75 17.66
N GLU A 125 34.03 -19.91 18.85
CA GLU A 125 33.25 -18.83 19.50
C GLU A 125 34.06 -17.52 19.67
N VAL A 126 35.37 -17.64 19.97
CA VAL A 126 36.29 -16.48 20.07
C VAL A 126 36.59 -15.80 18.74
N GLU A 127 36.55 -16.56 17.64
CA GLU A 127 36.72 -16.06 16.27
C GLU A 127 35.44 -15.34 15.82
N ILE A 128 34.27 -15.93 16.11
CA ILE A 128 32.96 -15.30 15.88
C ILE A 128 32.87 -14.00 16.67
N ALA A 129 33.19 -13.99 17.97
CA ALA A 129 33.18 -12.78 18.80
C ALA A 129 34.13 -11.69 18.27
N ALA A 130 35.27 -12.06 17.68
CA ALA A 130 36.18 -11.10 17.06
C ALA A 130 35.62 -10.49 15.77
N ILE A 131 35.08 -11.33 14.88
CA ILE A 131 34.47 -10.91 13.61
C ILE A 131 33.22 -10.05 13.87
N THR A 132 32.31 -10.52 14.73
CA THR A 132 31.09 -9.81 15.10
C THR A 132 31.37 -8.48 15.78
N HIS A 133 32.40 -8.35 16.63
CA HIS A 133 32.78 -7.06 17.21
C HIS A 133 33.22 -6.06 16.14
N GLY A 134 34.10 -6.47 15.22
CA GLY A 134 34.56 -5.60 14.13
C GLY A 134 33.43 -5.17 13.19
N ALA A 135 32.56 -6.10 12.80
CA ALA A 135 31.38 -5.80 11.99
C ALA A 135 30.44 -4.82 12.73
N LEU A 136 30.18 -5.02 14.02
CA LEU A 136 29.30 -4.18 14.81
C LEU A 136 29.85 -2.76 15.04
N LEU A 137 31.16 -2.59 15.18
CA LEU A 137 31.81 -1.27 15.18
C LEU A 137 31.56 -0.53 13.87
N GLY A 138 31.64 -1.24 12.73
CA GLY A 138 31.26 -0.71 11.43
C GLY A 138 29.78 -0.30 11.34
N LEU A 139 28.87 -1.10 11.91
CA LEU A 139 27.43 -0.77 11.92
C LEU A 139 27.10 0.42 12.82
N ALA A 140 27.70 0.51 14.02
CA ALA A 140 27.53 1.69 14.90
C ALA A 140 27.99 2.98 14.21
N TYR A 141 29.11 2.93 13.48
CA TYR A 141 29.55 4.04 12.64
C TYR A 141 28.54 4.41 11.54
N LEU A 142 27.95 3.44 10.83
CA LEU A 142 26.93 3.74 9.81
C LEU A 142 25.65 4.34 10.43
N HIS A 143 25.14 3.72 11.49
CA HIS A 143 23.88 4.12 12.14
C HIS A 143 23.95 5.51 12.77
N SER A 144 25.08 5.86 13.41
CA SER A 144 25.31 7.21 13.96
C SER A 144 25.33 8.31 12.89
N HIS A 145 25.50 7.96 11.61
CA HIS A 145 25.41 8.87 10.46
C HIS A 145 24.07 8.75 9.70
N ASN A 146 23.05 8.08 10.27
CA ASN A 146 21.76 7.76 9.64
C ASN A 146 21.88 6.96 8.33
N MET A 147 22.95 6.15 8.20
CA MET A 147 23.15 5.23 7.08
C MET A 147 22.77 3.80 7.48
N ILE A 148 22.32 3.00 6.51
CA ILE A 148 21.92 1.59 6.69
C ILE A 148 22.59 0.74 5.61
N HIS A 149 23.21 -0.39 5.96
CA HIS A 149 23.90 -1.30 5.03
C HIS A 149 22.94 -2.20 4.25
N ARG A 150 21.91 -2.73 4.92
CA ARG A 150 20.80 -3.55 4.41
C ARG A 150 21.17 -4.89 3.75
N ASP A 151 22.40 -5.36 3.93
CA ASP A 151 22.87 -6.63 3.32
C ASP A 151 24.05 -7.27 4.08
N VAL A 152 23.99 -7.24 5.42
CA VAL A 152 25.01 -7.88 6.29
C VAL A 152 24.87 -9.40 6.22
N LYS A 153 25.95 -10.06 5.80
CA LYS A 153 26.11 -11.53 5.68
C LYS A 153 27.59 -11.89 5.71
N ALA A 154 27.98 -13.13 6.00
CA ALA A 154 29.41 -13.48 6.11
C ALA A 154 30.20 -13.28 4.80
N GLY A 155 29.52 -13.24 3.64
CA GLY A 155 30.12 -12.89 2.35
C GLY A 155 30.48 -11.40 2.20
N ASN A 156 29.83 -10.52 2.96
CA ASN A 156 30.03 -9.06 2.93
C ASN A 156 30.87 -8.56 4.12
N ILE A 157 31.27 -9.46 5.03
CA ILE A 157 32.27 -9.18 6.07
C ILE A 157 33.62 -9.70 5.59
N LEU A 158 34.55 -8.78 5.36
CA LEU A 158 35.87 -9.00 4.78
C LEU A 158 36.96 -8.94 5.86
N LEU A 159 38.08 -9.60 5.60
CA LEU A 159 39.25 -9.66 6.47
C LEU A 159 40.50 -9.19 5.71
N THR A 160 41.22 -8.20 6.23
CA THR A 160 42.57 -7.86 5.73
C THR A 160 43.58 -8.89 6.23
N GLU A 161 44.76 -8.97 5.60
CA GLU A 161 45.85 -9.82 6.07
C GLU A 161 46.27 -9.53 7.54
N PRO A 162 46.45 -8.27 7.97
CA PRO A 162 46.66 -7.93 9.39
C PRO A 162 45.37 -8.00 10.24
N GLY A 163 44.46 -8.93 9.94
CA GLY A 163 43.35 -9.32 10.82
C GLY A 163 42.25 -8.26 11.06
N GLN A 164 42.21 -7.18 10.28
CA GLN A 164 41.17 -6.16 10.44
C GLN A 164 39.88 -6.57 9.73
N VAL A 165 38.78 -6.58 10.48
CA VAL A 165 37.44 -6.92 10.00
C VAL A 165 36.77 -5.70 9.38
N LYS A 166 36.20 -5.82 8.17
CA LYS A 166 35.62 -4.71 7.41
C LYS A 166 34.29 -5.07 6.75
N LEU A 167 33.31 -4.16 6.80
CA LEU A 167 32.07 -4.24 6.02
C LEU A 167 32.31 -3.83 4.56
N GLY A 168 31.70 -4.55 3.61
CA GLY A 168 31.78 -4.30 2.17
C GLY A 168 30.51 -4.65 1.38
N ASP A 169 30.54 -4.41 0.06
CA ASP A 169 29.37 -4.44 -0.86
C ASP A 169 28.21 -3.53 -0.42
N PHE A 170 28.42 -2.22 -0.47
CA PHE A 170 27.40 -1.21 -0.15
C PHE A 170 26.38 -0.96 -1.29
N GLY A 171 26.33 -1.80 -2.32
CA GLY A 171 25.38 -1.68 -3.43
C GLY A 171 23.89 -1.78 -3.03
N SER A 172 23.59 -2.27 -1.81
CA SER A 172 22.25 -2.31 -1.21
C SER A 172 21.98 -1.19 -0.19
N ALA A 173 22.96 -0.35 0.14
CA ALA A 173 22.92 0.55 1.28
C ALA A 173 21.95 1.74 1.10
N SER A 174 21.72 2.50 2.18
CA SER A 174 20.90 3.73 2.22
C SER A 174 21.66 4.86 2.90
N ILE A 175 21.68 6.05 2.28
CA ILE A 175 22.17 7.29 2.90
C ILE A 175 21.09 8.02 3.74
N VAL A 176 19.94 7.38 3.96
CA VAL A 176 18.82 7.90 4.76
C VAL A 176 18.25 6.79 5.64
N ALA A 177 17.99 7.13 6.89
CA ALA A 177 17.17 6.37 7.83
C ALA A 177 16.02 7.28 8.33
N PRO A 178 14.79 6.75 8.52
CA PRO A 178 14.36 5.40 8.13
C PRO A 178 14.24 5.24 6.60
N ALA A 179 14.23 3.99 6.14
CA ALA A 179 14.04 3.61 4.75
C ALA A 179 12.82 2.70 4.56
N ASN A 180 12.34 2.57 3.32
CA ASN A 180 11.15 1.78 2.96
C ASN A 180 11.36 0.86 1.74
N SER A 181 12.58 0.76 1.20
CA SER A 181 12.84 0.01 -0.03
C SER A 181 13.06 -1.48 0.28
N PHE A 182 12.35 -2.38 -0.40
CA PHE A 182 12.60 -3.82 -0.31
C PHE A 182 13.92 -4.20 -1.03
N VAL A 183 14.96 -4.45 -0.25
CA VAL A 183 16.34 -4.83 -0.65
C VAL A 183 16.98 -5.75 0.40
N GLY A 184 18.12 -6.35 0.06
CA GLY A 184 18.87 -7.28 0.91
C GLY A 184 18.79 -8.73 0.44
N THR A 185 19.62 -9.60 1.03
CA THR A 185 19.64 -11.04 0.70
C THR A 185 18.59 -11.80 1.54
N PRO A 186 17.58 -12.47 0.95
CA PRO A 186 16.36 -12.95 1.62
C PRO A 186 16.51 -13.62 2.99
N TYR A 187 17.45 -14.56 3.15
CA TYR A 187 17.60 -15.33 4.40
C TYR A 187 18.14 -14.51 5.59
N TRP A 188 18.74 -13.33 5.33
CA TRP A 188 19.27 -12.40 6.35
C TRP A 188 18.36 -11.18 6.58
N MET A 189 17.28 -11.03 5.81
CA MET A 189 16.39 -9.85 5.91
C MET A 189 15.61 -9.84 7.23
N ALA A 190 15.47 -8.66 7.83
CA ALA A 190 14.69 -8.48 9.06
C ALA A 190 13.17 -8.50 8.78
N PRO A 191 12.33 -9.00 9.71
CA PRO A 191 10.89 -9.12 9.49
C PRO A 191 10.22 -7.82 9.06
N GLU A 192 10.63 -6.69 9.63
CA GLU A 192 10.11 -5.37 9.28
C GLU A 192 10.44 -4.92 7.85
N VAL A 193 11.56 -5.36 7.26
CA VAL A 193 11.87 -5.08 5.84
C VAL A 193 10.93 -5.85 4.91
N ILE A 194 10.50 -7.03 5.33
CA ILE A 194 9.55 -7.89 4.60
C ILE A 194 8.12 -7.36 4.76
N LEU A 195 7.75 -6.90 5.96
CA LEU A 195 6.44 -6.30 6.24
C LEU A 195 6.32 -4.87 5.67
N ALA A 196 7.42 -4.17 5.43
CA ALA A 196 7.45 -2.85 4.79
C ALA A 196 7.19 -2.87 3.26
N MET A 197 6.82 -4.01 2.67
CA MET A 197 6.62 -4.16 1.21
C MET A 197 5.48 -3.32 0.61
N ASP A 198 4.62 -2.70 1.42
CA ASP A 198 3.52 -1.84 0.96
C ASP A 198 3.58 -0.41 1.54
N GLU A 199 3.61 -0.22 2.87
CA GLU A 199 3.60 1.13 3.50
C GLU A 199 4.63 1.34 4.64
N GLY A 200 5.43 0.33 5.00
CA GLY A 200 6.27 0.37 6.20
C GLY A 200 7.58 1.17 6.09
N GLN A 201 8.14 1.50 7.25
CA GLN A 201 9.46 2.12 7.41
C GLN A 201 10.31 1.31 8.40
N TYR A 202 11.63 1.27 8.18
CA TYR A 202 12.60 0.57 9.03
C TYR A 202 13.89 1.40 9.20
N ASP A 203 14.64 1.16 10.28
CA ASP A 203 15.86 1.89 10.66
C ASP A 203 17.12 1.00 10.59
N GLY A 204 18.22 1.41 11.23
CA GLY A 204 19.47 0.64 11.31
C GLY A 204 19.36 -0.72 12.03
N LYS A 205 18.28 -0.99 12.79
CA LYS A 205 18.12 -2.25 13.50
C LYS A 205 17.94 -3.45 12.57
N VAL A 206 17.64 -3.22 11.28
CA VAL A 206 17.61 -4.30 10.27
C VAL A 206 18.99 -4.96 10.11
N ASP A 207 20.07 -4.17 10.19
CA ASP A 207 21.44 -4.69 10.09
C ASP A 207 21.87 -5.43 11.37
N VAL A 208 21.28 -5.07 12.52
CA VAL A 208 21.45 -5.83 13.77
C VAL A 208 20.83 -7.23 13.65
N TRP A 209 19.63 -7.35 13.06
CA TRP A 209 19.03 -8.65 12.76
C TRP A 209 19.88 -9.44 11.76
N SER A 210 20.31 -8.80 10.67
CA SER A 210 21.17 -9.44 9.66
C SER A 210 22.51 -9.89 10.25
N LEU A 211 23.08 -9.16 11.21
CA LEU A 211 24.24 -9.58 12.00
C LEU A 211 23.92 -10.79 12.90
N GLY A 212 22.73 -10.84 13.51
CA GLY A 212 22.24 -12.01 14.27
C GLY A 212 22.16 -13.27 13.41
N ILE A 213 21.60 -13.17 12.20
CA ILE A 213 21.59 -14.26 11.22
C ILE A 213 23.02 -14.61 10.77
N THR A 214 23.90 -13.62 10.63
CA THR A 214 25.32 -13.84 10.30
C THR A 214 26.07 -14.57 11.41
N CYS A 215 25.74 -14.33 12.68
CA CYS A 215 26.28 -15.10 13.81
C CYS A 215 25.88 -16.59 13.72
N ILE A 216 24.63 -16.89 13.34
CA ILE A 216 24.20 -18.27 13.06
C ILE A 216 24.93 -18.83 11.83
N GLU A 217 25.12 -18.04 10.76
CA GLU A 217 25.90 -18.44 9.58
C GLU A 217 27.35 -18.84 9.94
N LEU A 218 28.03 -18.10 10.82
CA LEU A 218 29.38 -18.44 11.27
C LEU A 218 29.43 -19.66 12.20
N ALA A 219 28.35 -19.91 12.95
CA ALA A 219 28.19 -21.03 13.89
C ALA A 219 27.69 -22.33 13.24
N GLU A 220 26.96 -22.26 12.13
CA GLU A 220 26.26 -23.38 11.49
C GLU A 220 26.59 -23.52 9.99
N ARG A 221 27.49 -22.67 9.48
CA ARG A 221 27.98 -22.57 8.08
C ARG A 221 26.95 -22.10 7.04
N LYS A 222 25.71 -21.84 7.44
CA LYS A 222 24.59 -21.38 6.60
C LYS A 222 23.61 -20.57 7.46
N PRO A 223 22.86 -19.61 6.87
CA PRO A 223 21.74 -19.02 7.58
C PRO A 223 20.60 -20.04 7.75
N PRO A 224 19.66 -19.79 8.69
CA PRO A 224 18.40 -20.51 8.76
C PRO A 224 17.64 -20.50 7.43
N LEU A 225 16.77 -21.50 7.22
CA LEU A 225 15.88 -21.61 6.06
C LEU A 225 16.57 -21.72 4.68
N PHE A 226 17.90 -21.85 4.60
CA PHE A 226 18.68 -21.94 3.35
C PHE A 226 18.29 -23.13 2.44
N ASN A 227 17.58 -24.13 2.97
CA ASN A 227 17.04 -25.26 2.22
C ASN A 227 15.70 -24.94 1.50
N MET A 228 15.10 -23.79 1.76
CA MET A 228 13.85 -23.33 1.15
C MET A 228 14.14 -22.42 -0.05
N ASN A 229 13.14 -22.22 -0.93
CA ASN A 229 13.22 -21.14 -1.91
C ASN A 229 13.11 -19.76 -1.22
N ALA A 230 13.59 -18.71 -1.88
CA ALA A 230 13.66 -17.36 -1.31
C ALA A 230 12.30 -16.79 -0.87
N MET A 231 11.19 -17.09 -1.57
CA MET A 231 9.87 -16.57 -1.21
C MET A 231 9.30 -17.26 0.03
N SER A 232 9.45 -18.59 0.10
CA SER A 232 9.08 -19.36 1.30
C SER A 232 9.93 -18.97 2.52
N ALA A 233 11.21 -18.67 2.35
CA ALA A 233 12.06 -18.16 3.42
C ALA A 233 11.58 -16.79 3.94
N LEU A 234 11.25 -15.84 3.04
CA LEU A 234 10.69 -14.53 3.42
C LEU A 234 9.37 -14.68 4.21
N TYR A 235 8.48 -15.57 3.76
CA TYR A 235 7.25 -15.90 4.48
C TYR A 235 7.54 -16.44 5.90
N HIS A 236 8.46 -17.40 6.04
CA HIS A 236 8.82 -17.97 7.34
C HIS A 236 9.41 -16.92 8.29
N ILE A 237 10.32 -16.05 7.83
CA ILE A 237 10.88 -14.95 8.64
C ILE A 237 9.78 -13.99 9.11
N ALA A 238 8.86 -13.61 8.23
CA ALA A 238 7.77 -12.72 8.57
C ALA A 238 6.78 -13.36 9.58
N GLN A 239 6.41 -14.62 9.41
CA GLN A 239 5.30 -15.24 10.16
C GLN A 239 5.71 -16.03 11.40
N ASN A 240 6.84 -16.75 11.40
CA ASN A 240 7.18 -17.69 12.47
C ASN A 240 8.00 -17.03 13.58
N GLU A 241 8.32 -17.78 14.64
CA GLU A 241 9.27 -17.35 15.68
C GLU A 241 10.68 -17.15 15.11
N SER A 242 11.52 -16.37 15.80
CA SER A 242 12.90 -16.14 15.40
C SER A 242 13.73 -17.43 15.44
N PRO A 243 14.68 -17.62 14.52
CA PRO A 243 15.63 -18.72 14.62
C PRO A 243 16.58 -18.50 15.80
N VAL A 244 17.00 -19.60 16.42
CA VAL A 244 17.98 -19.65 17.51
C VAL A 244 19.15 -20.56 17.09
N LEU A 245 20.29 -20.47 17.79
CA LEU A 245 21.40 -21.42 17.62
C LEU A 245 20.94 -22.84 17.97
N ALA A 246 21.02 -23.77 17.03
CA ALA A 246 20.48 -25.12 17.14
C ALA A 246 21.28 -26.06 18.08
N SER A 247 22.38 -25.58 18.68
CA SER A 247 23.28 -26.40 19.48
C SER A 247 23.60 -25.78 20.84
N ASN A 248 23.40 -26.57 21.89
CA ASN A 248 23.56 -26.12 23.29
C ASN A 248 25.03 -25.95 23.73
N HIS A 249 26.01 -26.34 22.91
CA HIS A 249 27.43 -26.30 23.27
C HIS A 249 28.05 -24.89 23.29
N TRP A 250 27.41 -23.91 22.65
CA TRP A 250 27.79 -22.50 22.74
C TRP A 250 27.64 -21.95 24.17
N SER A 251 28.28 -20.83 24.49
CA SER A 251 28.07 -20.15 25.77
C SER A 251 26.75 -19.39 25.81
N ASP A 252 26.20 -19.20 27.01
CA ASP A 252 24.97 -18.41 27.21
C ASP A 252 25.13 -16.95 26.79
N TYR A 253 26.35 -16.40 26.86
CA TYR A 253 26.66 -15.08 26.33
C TYR A 253 26.49 -15.01 24.81
N PHE A 254 26.90 -16.06 24.07
CA PHE A 254 26.73 -16.09 22.62
C PHE A 254 25.27 -16.30 22.22
N ARG A 255 24.55 -17.23 22.87
CA ARG A 255 23.09 -17.38 22.72
C ARG A 255 22.38 -16.06 22.94
N ASN A 256 22.55 -15.45 24.12
CA ASN A 256 21.88 -14.21 24.48
C ASN A 256 22.23 -13.03 23.56
N PHE A 257 23.41 -13.00 22.93
CA PHE A 257 23.74 -12.02 21.89
C PHE A 257 22.92 -12.25 20.61
N VAL A 258 22.82 -13.50 20.14
CA VAL A 258 22.02 -13.86 18.96
C VAL A 258 20.53 -13.62 19.23
N ASP A 259 20.01 -14.05 20.38
CA ASP A 259 18.63 -13.82 20.80
C ASP A 259 18.30 -12.31 20.89
N SER A 260 19.23 -11.50 21.38
CA SER A 260 19.10 -10.03 21.40
C SER A 260 19.07 -9.43 19.99
N CYS A 261 19.95 -9.89 19.09
CA CYS A 261 19.95 -9.45 17.70
C CYS A 261 18.67 -9.86 16.95
N LEU A 262 18.06 -10.99 17.32
CA LEU A 262 16.92 -11.59 16.62
C LEU A 262 15.57 -11.34 17.31
N GLN A 263 15.43 -10.26 18.08
CA GLN A 263 14.11 -9.79 18.51
C GLN A 263 13.28 -9.35 17.28
N LYS A 264 12.11 -9.97 17.06
CA LYS A 264 11.26 -9.67 15.88
C LYS A 264 10.71 -8.25 15.90
N ILE A 265 10.34 -7.75 17.08
CA ILE A 265 9.82 -6.40 17.28
C ILE A 265 11.02 -5.43 17.26
N PRO A 266 11.08 -4.45 16.33
CA PRO A 266 12.23 -3.55 16.23
C PRO A 266 12.43 -2.69 17.47
N GLN A 267 11.39 -2.40 18.25
CA GLN A 267 11.48 -1.65 19.50
C GLN A 267 12.34 -2.40 20.53
N ASP A 268 12.08 -3.70 20.72
CA ASP A 268 12.76 -4.57 21.69
C ASP A 268 14.19 -4.96 21.26
N ARG A 269 14.47 -4.92 19.95
CA ARG A 269 15.81 -5.16 19.41
C ARG A 269 16.76 -4.00 19.82
N PRO A 270 17.90 -4.25 20.48
CA PRO A 270 18.85 -3.21 20.83
C PRO A 270 19.50 -2.58 19.59
N ILE A 271 19.91 -1.32 19.72
CA ILE A 271 20.76 -0.66 18.71
C ILE A 271 22.19 -1.19 18.75
N SER A 272 22.94 -0.94 17.68
CA SER A 272 24.37 -1.30 17.52
C SER A 272 25.23 -0.97 18.74
N ASP A 273 25.07 0.24 19.26
CA ASP A 273 25.88 0.86 20.28
C ASP A 273 25.63 0.27 21.67
N VAL A 274 24.42 -0.25 21.90
CA VAL A 274 24.08 -1.05 23.09
C VAL A 274 24.72 -2.43 22.99
N LEU A 275 24.69 -3.06 21.81
CA LEU A 275 25.29 -4.38 21.58
C LEU A 275 26.82 -4.39 21.64
N LEU A 276 27.51 -3.27 21.36
CA LEU A 276 28.96 -3.16 21.56
C LEU A 276 29.36 -3.43 23.03
N ASN A 277 28.49 -3.10 23.97
CA ASN A 277 28.68 -3.31 25.41
C ASN A 277 28.18 -4.69 25.89
N HIS A 278 27.78 -5.59 24.98
CA HIS A 278 27.28 -6.92 25.33
C HIS A 278 28.41 -7.84 25.81
N ARG A 279 28.14 -8.66 26.85
CA ARG A 279 29.16 -9.53 27.48
C ARG A 279 29.84 -10.51 26.51
N PHE A 280 29.17 -10.92 25.45
CA PHE A 280 29.75 -11.72 24.36
C PHE A 280 30.97 -11.05 23.70
N LEU A 281 30.88 -9.75 23.43
CA LEU A 281 31.93 -8.99 22.74
C LEU A 281 32.96 -8.42 23.70
N CYS A 282 32.56 -8.12 24.95
CA CYS A 282 33.41 -7.61 26.01
C CYS A 282 34.24 -8.69 26.73
N ARG A 283 33.99 -9.98 26.49
CA ARG A 283 34.78 -11.07 27.09
C ARG A 283 36.19 -11.06 26.53
N GLU A 284 37.17 -11.25 27.42
CA GLU A 284 38.58 -11.39 27.07
C GLU A 284 38.79 -12.53 26.05
N ARG A 285 39.62 -12.25 25.04
CA ARG A 285 40.00 -13.17 23.97
C ARG A 285 41.40 -12.79 23.44
N PRO A 286 42.15 -13.72 22.82
CA PRO A 286 43.42 -13.39 22.20
C PRO A 286 43.27 -12.28 21.16
N LEU A 287 44.12 -11.25 21.23
CA LEU A 287 44.18 -10.19 20.21
C LEU A 287 44.55 -10.75 18.83
N THR A 288 45.26 -11.88 18.81
CA THR A 288 45.65 -12.63 17.62
C THR A 288 44.53 -13.47 17.01
N ALA A 289 43.36 -13.63 17.63
CA ALA A 289 42.36 -14.63 17.22
C ALA A 289 41.96 -14.58 15.72
N VAL A 290 41.93 -13.40 15.11
CA VAL A 290 41.70 -13.24 13.65
C VAL A 290 42.96 -13.54 12.83
N MET A 291 44.15 -13.16 13.31
CA MET A 291 45.44 -13.49 12.70
C MET A 291 45.68 -15.02 12.67
N ASP A 292 45.41 -15.69 13.80
CA ASP A 292 45.57 -17.13 13.97
C ASP A 292 44.60 -17.90 13.05
N LEU A 293 43.36 -17.41 12.94
CA LEU A 293 42.38 -17.89 11.98
C LEU A 293 42.85 -17.68 10.53
N ILE A 294 43.42 -16.51 10.19
CA ILE A 294 43.97 -16.23 8.86
C ILE A 294 45.13 -17.18 8.53
N ALA A 295 46.09 -17.35 9.44
CA ALA A 295 47.22 -18.25 9.27
C ALA A 295 46.75 -19.69 9.01
N ARG A 296 45.91 -20.25 9.89
CA ARG A 296 45.31 -21.58 9.68
C ARG A 296 44.49 -21.68 8.39
N THR A 297 43.90 -20.58 7.91
CA THR A 297 43.15 -20.57 6.64
C THR A 297 44.10 -20.63 5.45
N LYS A 298 45.19 -19.86 5.45
CA LYS A 298 46.24 -19.95 4.43
C LYS A 298 46.84 -21.36 4.38
N ASP A 299 47.18 -21.92 5.54
CA ASP A 299 47.72 -23.28 5.66
C ASP A 299 46.72 -24.32 5.11
N ALA A 300 45.46 -24.26 5.55
CA ALA A 300 44.40 -25.14 5.05
C ALA A 300 44.17 -25.00 3.54
N VAL A 301 44.35 -23.81 2.95
CA VAL A 301 44.27 -23.62 1.48
C VAL A 301 45.42 -24.32 0.75
N ARG A 302 46.65 -24.30 1.28
CA ARG A 302 47.80 -24.98 0.66
C ARG A 302 47.62 -26.51 0.61
N GLU A 303 46.89 -27.08 1.58
CA GLU A 303 46.56 -28.52 1.66
C GLU A 303 45.27 -28.93 0.89
N LEU A 304 44.62 -28.02 0.15
CA LEU A 304 43.40 -28.34 -0.62
C LEU A 304 43.67 -29.18 -1.87
N ASP A 305 42.69 -30.00 -2.26
CA ASP A 305 42.70 -30.69 -3.54
C ASP A 305 42.73 -29.72 -4.74
N ASN A 306 43.20 -30.20 -5.90
CA ASN A 306 43.36 -29.39 -7.12
C ASN A 306 42.07 -28.69 -7.63
N LEU A 307 40.87 -29.12 -7.22
CA LEU A 307 39.61 -28.47 -7.59
C LEU A 307 39.26 -27.35 -6.60
N GLN A 308 39.40 -27.62 -5.31
CA GLN A 308 39.13 -26.65 -4.24
C GLN A 308 40.21 -25.56 -4.16
N TYR A 309 41.48 -25.92 -4.34
CA TYR A 309 42.61 -24.99 -4.45
C TYR A 309 42.38 -23.97 -5.57
N ARG A 310 41.89 -24.40 -6.75
CA ARG A 310 41.59 -23.49 -7.88
C ARG A 310 40.55 -22.42 -7.54
N LYS A 311 39.62 -22.69 -6.62
CA LYS A 311 38.65 -21.70 -6.11
C LYS A 311 39.23 -20.82 -5.01
N MET A 312 40.01 -21.39 -4.09
CA MET A 312 40.46 -20.71 -2.87
C MET A 312 41.87 -20.11 -2.92
N LYS A 313 42.64 -20.33 -3.99
CA LYS A 313 43.97 -19.72 -4.21
C LYS A 313 44.00 -18.19 -4.08
N LYS A 314 42.86 -17.51 -4.19
CA LYS A 314 42.73 -16.06 -3.94
C LYS A 314 43.21 -15.64 -2.54
N ILE A 315 43.09 -16.52 -1.55
CA ILE A 315 43.59 -16.32 -0.17
C ILE A 315 45.13 -16.23 -0.12
N LEU A 316 45.84 -16.71 -1.15
CA LEU A 316 47.31 -16.74 -1.22
C LEU A 316 47.90 -15.68 -2.18
N PHE A 317 47.08 -14.83 -2.81
CA PHE A 317 47.57 -13.90 -3.84
C PHE A 317 48.55 -12.83 -3.32
N HIS A 318 48.52 -12.50 -2.02
CA HIS A 318 49.47 -11.55 -1.43
C HIS A 318 50.88 -12.15 -1.22
N GLU A 319 50.99 -13.47 -1.03
CA GLU A 319 52.26 -14.13 -0.68
C GLU A 319 53.20 -14.34 -1.88
N ALA A 320 52.67 -14.27 -3.11
CA ALA A 320 53.31 -14.71 -4.34
C ALA A 320 54.57 -13.91 -4.78
N HIS A 321 55.03 -12.93 -4.00
CA HIS A 321 56.27 -12.19 -4.24
C HIS A 321 57.07 -11.82 -2.97
N ASN A 322 56.63 -12.24 -1.78
CA ASN A 322 57.27 -11.88 -0.50
C ASN A 322 58.20 -12.98 0.08
N GLY A 323 58.53 -14.01 -0.72
CA GLY A 323 59.56 -14.97 -0.36
C GLY A 323 60.97 -14.37 -0.50
N PRO A 324 61.94 -14.75 0.34
CA PRO A 324 63.33 -14.33 0.14
C PRO A 324 63.87 -14.90 -1.17
N THR A 325 64.56 -14.08 -1.96
CA THR A 325 65.26 -14.51 -3.18
C THR A 325 66.35 -15.54 -2.82
N PRO A 326 66.28 -16.78 -3.30
CA PRO A 326 67.38 -17.72 -3.16
C PRO A 326 68.48 -17.36 -4.16
N GLU A 327 69.60 -16.83 -3.68
CA GLU A 327 70.78 -16.66 -4.51
C GLU A 327 71.34 -18.04 -4.92
N GLY A 328 71.49 -18.28 -6.23
CA GLY A 328 72.17 -19.46 -6.77
C GLY A 328 71.32 -20.38 -7.64
N GLY A 329 71.05 -19.97 -8.88
CA GLY A 329 70.38 -20.78 -9.90
C GLY A 329 69.96 -19.93 -11.10
N GLU A 330 70.80 -19.87 -12.12
CA GLU A 330 70.59 -19.06 -13.33
C GLU A 330 69.63 -19.73 -14.34
N GLU A 331 69.25 -19.01 -15.40
CA GLU A 331 68.44 -19.44 -16.56
C GLU A 331 66.92 -19.62 -16.37
N GLU A 332 66.13 -18.53 -16.32
CA GLU A 332 64.82 -18.47 -17.04
C GLU A 332 64.26 -17.03 -17.33
N GLU A 333 65.12 -16.03 -17.63
CA GLU A 333 64.71 -14.66 -18.05
C GLU A 333 64.96 -14.37 -19.55
N GLU A 334 64.36 -15.11 -20.51
CA GLU A 334 64.49 -14.71 -21.94
C GLU A 334 63.32 -15.06 -22.91
N VAL A 335 62.06 -15.21 -22.45
CA VAL A 335 60.94 -15.56 -23.37
C VAL A 335 59.63 -14.76 -23.18
N GLU A 336 59.68 -13.45 -22.92
CA GLU A 336 58.47 -12.61 -22.99
C GLU A 336 58.66 -11.20 -23.61
N GLN A 337 59.60 -11.02 -24.55
CA GLN A 337 59.81 -9.73 -25.23
C GLN A 337 59.86 -9.76 -26.78
N TYR A 338 59.21 -10.72 -27.45
CA TYR A 338 59.06 -10.68 -28.92
C TYR A 338 57.75 -11.32 -29.42
N LEU A 339 56.62 -10.61 -29.33
CA LEU A 339 55.44 -10.85 -30.22
C LEU A 339 54.33 -9.77 -30.18
N LEU A 340 54.67 -8.48 -30.07
CA LEU A 340 53.66 -7.39 -30.03
C LEU A 340 53.81 -6.39 -31.20
N ARG A 341 53.48 -6.84 -32.43
CA ARG A 341 53.30 -5.94 -33.59
C ARG A 341 52.37 -6.53 -34.66
N THR A 342 51.57 -5.64 -35.28
CA THR A 342 50.56 -5.90 -36.34
C THR A 342 49.43 -6.88 -35.99
N GLY A 343 48.16 -6.64 -36.36
CA GLY A 343 47.56 -5.48 -37.04
C GLY A 343 46.03 -5.66 -37.12
N THR A 344 45.27 -4.56 -37.17
CA THR A 344 43.79 -4.58 -37.09
C THR A 344 43.07 -4.92 -38.38
N VAL A 345 42.12 -5.85 -38.32
CA VAL A 345 40.74 -5.76 -38.88
C VAL A 345 39.84 -6.73 -38.08
N GLY A 346 38.53 -6.47 -37.98
CA GLY A 346 37.64 -7.16 -37.05
C GLY A 346 36.43 -7.87 -37.69
N SER A 347 35.69 -8.60 -36.86
CA SER A 347 34.30 -9.02 -37.10
C SER A 347 33.57 -9.22 -35.76
N MET A 348 32.28 -9.49 -35.80
CA MET A 348 31.37 -9.52 -34.65
C MET A 348 31.26 -10.91 -33.98
N GLU A 349 30.62 -10.89 -32.80
CA GLU A 349 29.64 -11.90 -32.33
C GLU A 349 30.05 -12.95 -31.25
N SER A 350 29.19 -13.03 -30.23
CA SER A 350 28.93 -14.15 -29.30
C SER A 350 29.87 -14.48 -28.10
N SER A 351 29.40 -14.08 -26.92
CA SER A 351 28.88 -15.00 -25.87
C SER A 351 29.79 -15.77 -24.88
N GLN A 352 29.41 -15.58 -23.60
CA GLN A 352 29.37 -16.54 -22.47
C GLN A 352 30.65 -16.95 -21.73
N SER A 353 30.76 -16.46 -20.49
CA SER A 353 31.49 -17.11 -19.40
C SER A 353 30.72 -17.05 -18.06
N VAL A 354 30.50 -18.25 -17.51
CA VAL A 354 29.86 -18.66 -16.24
C VAL A 354 29.90 -17.68 -15.05
N PRO A 355 28.76 -17.44 -14.35
CA PRO A 355 28.72 -16.83 -13.02
C PRO A 355 28.43 -17.84 -11.88
N SER A 356 29.20 -17.77 -10.79
CA SER A 356 28.88 -18.32 -9.47
C SER A 356 27.80 -17.50 -8.74
N MET A 357 27.14 -18.06 -7.72
CA MET A 357 26.02 -17.38 -7.05
C MET A 357 26.45 -16.28 -6.07
N SER A 358 26.12 -15.02 -6.40
CA SER A 358 25.93 -13.94 -5.42
C SER A 358 24.73 -13.07 -5.85
N ILE A 359 23.97 -12.56 -4.87
CA ILE A 359 22.61 -12.04 -5.08
C ILE A 359 22.39 -10.68 -4.40
N SER A 360 23.14 -9.66 -4.82
CA SER A 360 22.86 -8.26 -4.42
C SER A 360 21.81 -7.68 -5.38
N ALA A 361 20.71 -7.10 -4.86
CA ALA A 361 19.53 -6.74 -5.65
C ALA A 361 18.99 -5.34 -5.28
N SER A 362 19.34 -4.36 -6.11
CA SER A 362 18.92 -2.97 -5.98
C SER A 362 17.41 -2.75 -6.21
N SER A 363 16.94 -1.63 -5.66
CA SER A 363 15.59 -1.07 -5.80
C SER A 363 15.70 0.46 -5.66
N GLN A 364 14.90 1.25 -6.38
CA GLN A 364 14.62 2.64 -5.97
C GLN A 364 13.27 3.19 -6.46
N SER A 365 12.47 3.60 -5.48
CA SER A 365 11.72 4.86 -5.38
C SER A 365 12.69 6.03 -5.06
N SER A 366 12.37 7.33 -5.03
CA SER A 366 11.29 8.20 -5.56
C SER A 366 11.71 9.67 -5.28
N SER A 367 11.05 10.69 -5.87
CA SER A 367 10.91 12.08 -5.35
C SER A 367 10.25 13.03 -6.39
N VAL A 368 9.92 14.27 -5.99
CA VAL A 368 9.02 15.19 -6.72
C VAL A 368 9.41 16.67 -6.58
N ASN A 369 9.25 17.48 -7.65
CA ASN A 369 8.42 18.72 -7.67
C ASN A 369 8.61 19.61 -8.92
N SER A 370 7.49 20.21 -9.35
CA SER A 370 7.29 21.53 -9.99
C SER A 370 8.22 22.06 -11.10
N LEU A 371 7.71 22.20 -12.33
CA LEU A 371 7.15 23.47 -12.86
C LEU A 371 6.44 23.23 -14.22
N ALA A 372 5.71 24.23 -14.75
CA ALA A 372 4.66 24.05 -15.76
C ALA A 372 5.01 24.51 -17.19
N ASP A 373 4.49 23.77 -18.17
CA ASP A 373 4.09 24.14 -19.54
C ASP A 373 3.42 22.88 -20.18
N GLY A 374 2.55 22.91 -21.20
CA GLY A 374 1.98 24.03 -21.97
C GLY A 374 1.62 23.60 -23.40
N SER A 375 0.32 23.58 -23.76
CA SER A 375 -0.27 23.36 -25.11
C SER A 375 -0.10 22.00 -25.84
N ASP A 376 -1.22 21.59 -26.47
CA ASP A 376 -1.44 21.04 -27.83
C ASP A 376 -0.77 19.72 -28.33
N ASP A 377 -1.41 18.88 -29.19
CA ASP A 377 -2.85 18.59 -29.42
C ASP A 377 -3.02 17.28 -30.26
N SER A 378 -4.23 16.69 -30.21
CA SER A 378 -4.99 16.00 -31.30
C SER A 378 -4.57 14.65 -31.94
N ASN A 379 -5.59 13.77 -32.04
CA ASN A 379 -5.93 12.79 -33.11
C ASN A 379 -5.00 11.60 -33.50
N GLU A 380 -5.49 10.50 -34.10
CA GLU A 380 -6.78 9.77 -33.98
C GLU A 380 -6.68 8.33 -34.58
N MET A 381 -7.52 7.43 -34.05
CA MET A 381 -8.25 6.29 -34.67
C MET A 381 -7.71 5.37 -35.80
N ALA A 382 -8.21 4.12 -35.78
CA ALA A 382 -8.38 3.14 -36.88
C ALA A 382 -7.14 2.33 -37.39
N MET A 383 -7.26 1.10 -37.91
CA MET A 383 -8.28 0.03 -37.76
C MET A 383 -7.70 -1.35 -38.21
N MET A 384 -8.32 -2.44 -37.71
CA MET A 384 -8.55 -3.76 -38.36
C MET A 384 -7.54 -4.33 -39.39
N THR A 385 -7.00 -5.54 -39.13
CA THR A 385 -7.27 -6.74 -39.97
C THR A 385 -6.76 -8.02 -39.28
N GLU A 386 -7.42 -9.15 -39.57
CA GLU A 386 -7.13 -10.49 -39.02
C GLU A 386 -6.38 -11.38 -40.02
N GLY A 387 -5.81 -12.50 -39.56
CA GLY A 387 -5.10 -13.45 -40.42
C GLY A 387 -4.43 -14.61 -39.68
N GLU A 388 -5.21 -15.58 -39.21
CA GLU A 388 -4.66 -16.86 -38.72
C GLU A 388 -4.19 -17.74 -39.88
N HIS A 389 -3.14 -18.55 -39.67
CA HIS A 389 -3.10 -19.95 -40.12
C HIS A 389 -1.93 -20.71 -39.48
N THR A 390 -2.22 -21.91 -38.96
CA THR A 390 -1.23 -22.94 -38.60
C THR A 390 -1.21 -24.04 -39.67
N VAL A 391 -0.08 -24.75 -39.84
CA VAL A 391 0.02 -26.23 -39.95
C VAL A 391 1.46 -26.70 -40.27
N THR A 392 1.76 -27.88 -39.75
CA THR A 392 3.02 -28.62 -39.53
C THR A 392 3.83 -29.13 -40.74
N SER A 393 5.07 -29.58 -40.45
CA SER A 393 5.72 -30.86 -40.90
C SER A 393 6.86 -30.89 -41.96
N ASN A 394 8.09 -31.12 -41.44
CA ASN A 394 9.06 -32.20 -41.76
C ASN A 394 9.83 -32.36 -43.11
N SER A 395 11.01 -33.01 -42.95
CA SER A 395 11.80 -33.82 -43.92
C SER A 395 12.65 -33.19 -45.05
N SER A 396 13.85 -32.74 -44.68
CA SER A 396 15.17 -33.36 -44.99
C SER A 396 15.57 -33.89 -46.40
N ILE A 397 16.90 -33.76 -46.67
CA ILE A 397 17.83 -34.63 -47.45
C ILE A 397 18.34 -34.19 -48.86
N ILE A 398 19.66 -33.92 -48.89
CA ILE A 398 20.70 -34.07 -49.97
C ILE A 398 20.50 -33.38 -51.34
N HIS A 399 21.55 -32.64 -51.75
CA HIS A 399 22.06 -32.68 -53.14
C HIS A 399 23.59 -32.50 -53.21
N ARG A 400 24.23 -33.04 -54.25
CA ARG A 400 25.68 -32.91 -54.56
C ARG A 400 25.94 -31.76 -55.55
N PRO A 401 27.16 -31.18 -55.56
CA PRO A 401 27.71 -30.48 -56.71
C PRO A 401 28.70 -31.34 -57.52
N THR A 402 28.50 -31.40 -58.84
CA THR A 402 29.56 -31.41 -59.86
C THR A 402 29.83 -29.96 -60.28
N GLY A 403 30.92 -29.54 -60.91
CA GLY A 403 32.04 -30.22 -61.55
C GLY A 403 32.45 -29.41 -62.81
N GLN A 404 33.64 -29.62 -63.35
CA GLN A 404 34.24 -28.92 -64.51
C GLN A 404 34.69 -27.46 -64.27
N ASP A 405 35.67 -26.89 -65.01
CA ASP A 405 36.89 -27.44 -65.66
C ASP A 405 37.80 -26.24 -66.05
N ASN A 406 39.12 -26.44 -66.07
CA ASN A 406 40.04 -25.83 -67.06
C ASN A 406 41.47 -26.39 -66.90
N ILE A 407 42.23 -26.41 -68.00
CA ILE A 407 43.42 -27.27 -68.21
C ILE A 407 44.59 -26.43 -68.75
N TYR A 408 45.84 -26.76 -68.37
CA TYR A 408 46.99 -26.77 -69.31
C TYR A 408 48.17 -27.64 -68.81
N ASP A 409 48.98 -28.10 -69.78
CA ASP A 409 50.02 -29.16 -69.72
C ASP A 409 51.41 -28.69 -69.20
N ASP A 410 52.44 -29.52 -68.92
CA ASP A 410 52.52 -30.88 -68.32
C ASP A 410 53.94 -31.18 -67.69
N PRO A 411 54.95 -31.94 -68.25
CA PRO A 411 55.88 -32.72 -67.38
C PRO A 411 57.42 -32.52 -67.57
N TYR A 412 58.23 -32.85 -66.56
CA TYR A 412 59.47 -33.66 -66.70
C TYR A 412 60.03 -34.21 -65.36
N GLN A 413 60.97 -35.16 -65.45
CA GLN A 413 61.69 -35.91 -64.39
C GLN A 413 63.15 -36.16 -64.86
N PRO A 414 64.11 -36.73 -64.09
CA PRO A 414 64.26 -36.88 -62.63
C PRO A 414 65.71 -36.57 -62.11
N GLU A 415 65.96 -36.91 -60.84
CA GLU A 415 67.18 -37.63 -60.33
C GLU A 415 68.51 -36.95 -59.91
N ILE A 416 69.17 -37.66 -58.96
CA ILE A 416 70.60 -37.69 -58.54
C ILE A 416 71.15 -36.54 -57.64
N ASP A 417 72.02 -36.76 -56.62
CA ASP A 417 72.22 -37.79 -55.55
C ASP A 417 73.34 -37.26 -54.57
N GLN A 418 73.61 -37.96 -53.46
CA GLN A 418 74.88 -37.99 -52.65
C GLN A 418 75.19 -36.89 -51.62
N GLN A 419 75.82 -37.18 -50.45
CA GLN A 419 75.83 -38.39 -49.59
C GLN A 419 76.50 -38.10 -48.21
N GLN A 420 75.87 -38.53 -47.09
CA GLN A 420 76.46 -39.12 -45.86
C GLN A 420 77.62 -38.39 -45.11
N PRO A 421 78.12 -38.87 -43.94
CA PRO A 421 77.64 -39.92 -43.00
C PRO A 421 76.96 -39.27 -41.75
N SER A 422 76.84 -39.80 -40.52
CA SER A 422 77.28 -41.06 -39.85
C SER A 422 76.23 -41.54 -38.83
N SER A 423 76.60 -42.18 -37.70
CA SER A 423 75.63 -42.74 -36.73
C SER A 423 76.09 -42.80 -35.26
N ALA A 424 75.32 -42.13 -34.38
CA ALA A 424 75.36 -42.35 -32.92
C ALA A 424 73.98 -42.22 -32.21
N ALA A 425 72.94 -41.74 -32.90
CA ALA A 425 71.67 -41.34 -32.29
C ALA A 425 70.52 -42.37 -32.46
N ARG A 426 70.69 -43.62 -31.99
CA ARG A 426 69.61 -44.64 -31.98
C ARG A 426 69.42 -45.33 -30.61
N ARG A 427 68.97 -44.57 -29.59
CA ARG A 427 68.21 -45.12 -28.43
C ARG A 427 67.57 -44.03 -27.53
N ARG A 428 66.43 -43.45 -27.92
CA ARG A 428 65.37 -42.91 -27.00
C ARG A 428 64.10 -42.34 -27.64
N ALA A 429 64.01 -42.24 -28.97
CA ALA A 429 62.81 -41.76 -29.66
C ALA A 429 61.63 -42.76 -29.63
N TYR A 430 60.97 -42.90 -28.47
CA TYR A 430 59.67 -43.58 -28.32
C TYR A 430 58.76 -43.06 -27.18
N TYR A 431 59.10 -41.92 -26.55
CA TYR A 431 58.27 -41.26 -25.53
C TYR A 431 58.30 -39.73 -25.65
N ARG A 432 57.82 -39.19 -26.79
CA ARG A 432 57.45 -37.77 -26.95
C ARG A 432 56.56 -37.59 -28.20
N ASN A 433 55.27 -37.89 -28.05
CA ASN A 433 54.21 -37.43 -28.97
C ASN A 433 52.81 -37.62 -28.34
N ARG A 434 52.64 -37.05 -27.14
CA ARG A 434 51.35 -36.71 -26.54
C ARG A 434 51.53 -35.39 -25.78
N ASP A 435 50.42 -34.73 -25.48
CA ASP A 435 50.32 -33.47 -24.72
C ASP A 435 50.33 -32.17 -25.55
N HIS A 436 49.83 -32.22 -26.78
CA HIS A 436 49.27 -31.05 -27.51
C HIS A 436 47.76 -30.86 -27.23
N PHE A 437 47.32 -30.95 -25.97
CA PHE A 437 45.88 -30.95 -25.65
C PHE A 437 45.52 -30.46 -24.22
N ALA A 438 45.93 -29.23 -23.87
CA ALA A 438 45.80 -28.69 -22.52
C ALA A 438 44.65 -27.67 -22.29
N THR A 439 43.62 -27.65 -23.16
CA THR A 439 42.56 -26.60 -23.12
C THR A 439 41.14 -27.13 -22.91
N ILE A 440 40.94 -28.43 -22.70
CA ILE A 440 39.59 -29.01 -22.53
C ILE A 440 39.21 -29.17 -21.05
N ARG A 441 38.29 -28.32 -20.59
CA ARG A 441 37.50 -28.56 -19.37
C ARG A 441 36.58 -29.77 -19.62
N THR A 442 36.40 -30.64 -18.64
CA THR A 442 35.52 -31.81 -18.76
C THR A 442 34.09 -31.36 -19.11
N ALA A 443 33.49 -31.92 -20.17
CA ALA A 443 32.18 -31.48 -20.67
C ALA A 443 31.09 -31.45 -19.57
N SER A 444 31.08 -32.45 -18.68
CA SER A 444 30.15 -32.51 -17.54
C SER A 444 30.28 -31.36 -16.54
N LEU A 445 31.47 -30.75 -16.41
CA LEU A 445 31.68 -29.58 -15.55
C LEU A 445 31.04 -28.34 -16.19
N VAL A 446 31.17 -28.20 -17.51
CA VAL A 446 30.57 -27.09 -18.29
C VAL A 446 29.05 -27.23 -18.33
N THR A 447 28.51 -28.42 -18.64
CA THR A 447 27.05 -28.67 -18.63
C THR A 447 26.43 -28.39 -17.26
N ARG A 448 27.11 -28.81 -16.18
CA ARG A 448 26.66 -28.55 -14.80
C ARG A 448 26.63 -27.06 -14.48
N GLN A 449 27.70 -26.33 -14.82
CA GLN A 449 27.78 -24.88 -14.62
C GLN A 449 26.73 -24.11 -15.45
N ILE A 450 26.36 -24.61 -16.64
CA ILE A 450 25.26 -24.06 -17.43
C ILE A 450 23.92 -24.28 -16.71
N GLN A 451 23.63 -25.50 -16.22
CA GLN A 451 22.39 -25.76 -15.47
C GLN A 451 22.26 -24.95 -14.18
N GLU A 452 23.33 -24.86 -13.38
CA GLU A 452 23.36 -24.08 -12.13
C GLU A 452 23.18 -22.57 -12.44
N HIS A 453 23.68 -22.08 -13.58
CA HIS A 453 23.44 -20.72 -14.06
C HIS A 453 22.01 -20.51 -14.59
N GLU A 454 21.45 -21.44 -15.37
CA GLU A 454 20.09 -21.36 -15.91
C GLU A 454 19.04 -21.32 -14.78
N GLN A 455 19.21 -22.15 -13.74
CA GLN A 455 18.39 -22.10 -12.53
C GLN A 455 18.46 -20.72 -11.83
N GLY A 456 19.68 -20.18 -11.66
CA GLY A 456 19.90 -18.86 -11.08
C GLY A 456 19.36 -17.71 -11.93
N SER A 457 19.34 -17.86 -13.26
CA SER A 457 18.78 -16.88 -14.20
C SER A 457 17.26 -16.92 -14.19
N ALA A 458 16.64 -18.10 -14.27
CA ALA A 458 15.18 -18.26 -14.26
C ALA A 458 14.55 -17.73 -12.96
N LEU A 459 15.18 -17.99 -11.80
CA LEU A 459 14.74 -17.44 -10.51
C LEU A 459 14.84 -15.90 -10.49
N ARG A 460 15.92 -15.34 -11.06
CA ARG A 460 16.12 -13.88 -11.16
C ARG A 460 15.09 -13.23 -12.11
N GLU A 461 14.73 -13.90 -13.19
CA GLU A 461 13.73 -13.43 -14.16
C GLU A 461 12.30 -13.47 -13.58
N GLN A 462 11.90 -14.56 -12.91
CA GLN A 462 10.62 -14.62 -12.19
C GLN A 462 10.51 -13.53 -11.12
N MET A 463 11.55 -13.32 -10.31
CA MET A 463 11.56 -12.26 -9.30
C MET A 463 11.58 -10.86 -9.91
N SER A 464 12.19 -10.66 -11.08
CA SER A 464 12.14 -9.41 -11.86
C SER A 464 10.73 -9.14 -12.40
N GLY A 465 10.06 -10.16 -12.94
CA GLY A 465 8.67 -10.10 -13.38
C GLY A 465 7.72 -9.76 -12.23
N TYR A 466 7.86 -10.43 -11.09
CA TYR A 466 7.07 -10.16 -9.88
C TYR A 466 7.31 -8.74 -9.33
N LYS A 467 8.57 -8.29 -9.23
CA LYS A 467 8.91 -6.89 -8.87
C LYS A 467 8.30 -5.88 -9.84
N ARG A 468 8.28 -6.16 -11.16
CA ARG A 468 7.64 -5.30 -12.16
C ARG A 468 6.13 -5.23 -11.97
N MET A 469 5.47 -6.36 -11.75
CA MET A 469 4.03 -6.45 -11.49
C MET A 469 3.65 -5.67 -10.22
N ARG A 470 4.35 -5.86 -9.09
CA ARG A 470 4.11 -5.07 -7.87
C ARG A 470 4.35 -3.57 -8.07
N ARG A 471 5.42 -3.15 -8.77
CA ARG A 471 5.66 -1.74 -9.16
C ARG A 471 4.50 -1.18 -10.02
N GLN A 472 3.92 -1.99 -10.92
CA GLN A 472 2.77 -1.61 -11.72
C GLN A 472 1.48 -1.49 -10.91
N HIS A 473 1.22 -2.42 -9.99
CA HIS A 473 0.07 -2.39 -9.08
C HIS A 473 0.08 -1.13 -8.20
N GLN A 474 1.24 -0.81 -7.61
CA GLN A 474 1.43 0.42 -6.82
C GLN A 474 1.20 1.68 -7.68
N LYS A 475 1.72 1.72 -8.92
CA LYS A 475 1.46 2.83 -9.86
C LYS A 475 -0.02 2.96 -10.23
N GLN A 476 -0.77 1.86 -10.33
CA GLN A 476 -2.20 1.88 -10.63
C GLN A 476 -3.03 2.39 -9.45
N LEU A 477 -2.70 2.00 -8.22
CA LEU A 477 -3.35 2.53 -7.01
C LEU A 477 -3.06 4.03 -6.83
N MET A 478 -1.79 4.44 -6.84
CA MET A 478 -1.41 5.85 -6.72
C MET A 478 -1.98 6.69 -7.88
N GLY A 479 -2.06 6.13 -9.09
CA GLY A 479 -2.69 6.77 -10.25
C GLY A 479 -4.22 6.83 -10.21
N LEU A 480 -4.86 6.03 -9.34
CA LEU A 480 -6.29 6.13 -9.02
C LEU A 480 -6.50 7.17 -7.92
N GLU A 481 -5.77 7.09 -6.81
CA GLU A 481 -5.86 8.00 -5.66
C GLU A 481 -5.71 9.48 -6.06
N ASN A 482 -4.74 9.79 -6.94
CA ASN A 482 -4.57 11.15 -7.48
C ASN A 482 -5.78 11.62 -8.33
N LYS A 483 -6.47 10.72 -9.03
CA LYS A 483 -7.69 11.06 -9.80
C LYS A 483 -8.88 11.28 -8.88
N LEU A 484 -9.05 10.43 -7.87
CA LEU A 484 -10.12 10.55 -6.88
C LEU A 484 -9.95 11.84 -6.07
N LYS A 485 -8.71 12.21 -5.72
CA LYS A 485 -8.43 13.52 -5.14
C LYS A 485 -8.84 14.67 -6.05
N ALA A 486 -8.44 14.67 -7.33
CA ALA A 486 -8.83 15.71 -8.27
C ALA A 486 -10.36 15.80 -8.49
N GLU A 487 -11.06 14.66 -8.51
CA GLU A 487 -12.53 14.60 -8.57
C GLU A 487 -13.18 15.22 -7.31
N MET A 488 -12.58 15.02 -6.13
CA MET A 488 -13.02 15.62 -4.86
C MET A 488 -12.76 17.14 -4.83
N ASP A 489 -11.56 17.58 -5.24
CA ASP A 489 -11.19 18.99 -5.32
C ASP A 489 -12.11 19.75 -6.31
N GLU A 490 -12.46 19.14 -7.45
CA GLU A 490 -13.43 19.71 -8.41
C GLU A 490 -14.86 19.69 -7.87
N HIS A 491 -15.26 18.66 -7.12
CA HIS A 491 -16.58 18.57 -6.50
C HIS A 491 -16.79 19.66 -5.45
N GLN A 492 -15.83 19.83 -4.53
CA GLN A 492 -15.84 20.89 -3.52
C GLN A 492 -15.97 22.29 -4.17
N LEU A 493 -15.13 22.59 -5.17
CA LEU A 493 -15.18 23.87 -5.90
C LEU A 493 -16.55 24.10 -6.59
N ARG A 494 -17.22 23.04 -7.02
CA ARG A 494 -18.56 23.10 -7.63
C ARG A 494 -19.64 23.43 -6.59
N LEU A 495 -19.55 22.85 -5.39
CA LEU A 495 -20.47 23.11 -4.27
C LEU A 495 -20.32 24.55 -3.73
N ASP A 496 -19.08 24.98 -3.49
CA ASP A 496 -18.79 26.34 -3.00
C ASP A 496 -19.32 27.41 -3.96
N LYS A 497 -19.23 27.16 -5.27
CA LYS A 497 -19.78 28.02 -6.31
C LYS A 497 -21.31 28.03 -6.34
N GLU A 498 -22.00 26.93 -6.02
CA GLU A 498 -23.47 26.94 -5.88
C GLU A 498 -23.89 27.76 -4.65
N LEU A 499 -23.23 27.56 -3.51
CA LEU A 499 -23.45 28.31 -2.26
C LEU A 499 -23.29 29.82 -2.47
N GLU A 500 -22.19 30.24 -3.10
CA GLU A 500 -21.91 31.67 -3.33
C GLU A 500 -22.89 32.29 -4.33
N ASN A 501 -23.27 31.58 -5.40
CA ASN A 501 -24.29 32.05 -6.34
C ASN A 501 -25.66 32.25 -5.65
N GLN A 502 -26.06 31.35 -4.76
CA GLN A 502 -27.30 31.48 -3.98
C GLN A 502 -27.23 32.69 -3.03
N ARG A 503 -26.13 32.86 -2.30
CA ARG A 503 -25.94 33.99 -1.37
C ARG A 503 -26.03 35.35 -2.07
N ASN A 504 -25.37 35.50 -3.23
CA ASN A 504 -25.47 36.72 -4.04
C ASN A 504 -26.89 36.95 -4.57
N THR A 505 -27.59 35.88 -4.97
CA THR A 505 -28.99 35.97 -5.41
C THR A 505 -29.90 36.47 -4.28
N PHE A 506 -29.84 35.86 -3.09
CA PHE A 506 -30.67 36.28 -1.95
C PHE A 506 -30.32 37.66 -1.42
N GLY A 507 -29.05 38.04 -1.36
CA GLY A 507 -28.65 39.41 -1.02
C GLY A 507 -29.29 40.44 -1.97
N GLY A 508 -29.23 40.16 -3.27
CA GLY A 508 -29.89 40.96 -4.30
C GLY A 508 -31.43 40.93 -4.27
N GLU A 509 -32.07 39.99 -3.58
CA GLU A 509 -33.53 40.01 -3.33
C GLU A 509 -33.89 40.78 -2.05
N GLY A 510 -33.15 40.59 -0.96
CA GLY A 510 -33.36 41.32 0.30
C GLY A 510 -33.24 42.83 0.12
N ASP A 511 -32.23 43.26 -0.64
CA ASP A 511 -32.02 44.66 -1.01
C ASP A 511 -33.21 45.27 -1.78
N LYS A 512 -33.85 44.49 -2.66
CA LYS A 512 -35.04 44.90 -3.42
C LYS A 512 -36.27 44.96 -2.50
N LEU A 513 -36.41 44.00 -1.59
CA LEU A 513 -37.52 43.95 -0.63
C LEU A 513 -37.49 45.13 0.34
N GLY A 514 -36.32 45.44 0.91
CA GLY A 514 -36.15 46.61 1.79
C GLY A 514 -36.45 47.93 1.08
N LYS A 515 -35.98 48.10 -0.16
CA LYS A 515 -36.29 49.29 -0.98
C LYS A 515 -37.78 49.40 -1.32
N LYS A 516 -38.46 48.28 -1.61
CA LYS A 516 -39.92 48.18 -1.79
C LYS A 516 -40.66 48.60 -0.51
N HIS A 517 -40.27 48.07 0.66
CA HIS A 517 -40.89 48.38 1.95
C HIS A 517 -40.78 49.86 2.33
N GLN A 518 -39.58 50.44 2.17
CA GLN A 518 -39.35 51.87 2.40
C GLN A 518 -40.25 52.74 1.51
N ALA A 519 -40.33 52.42 0.20
CA ALA A 519 -41.18 53.14 -0.74
C ALA A 519 -42.69 53.05 -0.39
N ILE A 520 -43.15 51.90 0.14
CA ILE A 520 -44.53 51.72 0.61
C ILE A 520 -44.79 52.62 1.83
N LEU A 521 -43.93 52.58 2.85
CA LEU A 521 -44.09 53.40 4.06
C LEU A 521 -44.10 54.90 3.77
N GLU A 522 -43.22 55.36 2.87
CA GLU A 522 -43.21 56.75 2.43
C GLU A 522 -44.47 57.15 1.66
N LYS A 523 -44.95 56.29 0.77
CA LYS A 523 -46.16 56.53 -0.02
C LYS A 523 -47.39 56.66 0.88
N GLU A 524 -47.59 55.72 1.81
CA GLU A 524 -48.75 55.73 2.70
C GLU A 524 -48.67 56.87 3.73
N THR A 525 -47.46 57.24 4.19
CA THR A 525 -47.27 58.46 5.01
C THR A 525 -47.68 59.73 4.24
N LYS A 526 -47.29 59.84 2.97
CA LYS A 526 -47.68 60.97 2.09
C LYS A 526 -49.19 60.96 1.79
N ALA A 527 -49.80 59.79 1.65
CA ALA A 527 -51.25 59.62 1.45
C ALA A 527 -52.07 60.02 2.69
N ALA A 528 -51.69 59.54 3.88
CA ALA A 528 -52.36 59.88 5.14
C ALA A 528 -52.36 61.40 5.40
N LEU A 529 -51.25 62.09 5.13
CA LEU A 529 -51.13 63.55 5.23
C LEU A 529 -51.99 64.31 4.19
N ALA A 530 -52.30 63.70 3.05
CA ALA A 530 -53.18 64.28 2.04
C ALA A 530 -54.66 64.10 2.41
N GLU A 531 -55.05 62.91 2.91
CA GLU A 531 -56.40 62.64 3.37
C GLU A 531 -56.74 63.39 4.68
N GLU A 532 -55.79 63.58 5.60
CA GLU A 532 -55.98 64.45 6.78
C GLU A 532 -56.39 65.88 6.37
N LYS A 533 -55.71 66.46 5.37
CA LYS A 533 -56.02 67.80 4.85
C LYS A 533 -57.40 67.87 4.21
N LYS A 534 -57.79 66.85 3.43
CA LYS A 534 -59.15 66.77 2.86
C LYS A 534 -60.22 66.67 3.95
N PHE A 535 -59.98 65.86 4.98
CA PHE A 535 -60.89 65.68 6.11
C PHE A 535 -61.07 66.99 6.92
N GLN A 536 -59.97 67.69 7.23
CA GLN A 536 -60.00 69.03 7.83
C GLN A 536 -60.79 70.03 6.98
N GLN A 537 -60.52 70.07 5.68
CA GLN A 537 -61.19 70.98 4.75
C GLN A 537 -62.69 70.67 4.58
N HIS A 538 -63.10 69.40 4.70
CA HIS A 538 -64.50 68.99 4.72
C HIS A 538 -65.23 69.52 5.96
N ILE A 539 -64.67 69.31 7.16
CA ILE A 539 -65.26 69.81 8.42
C ILE A 539 -65.38 71.34 8.39
N LEU A 540 -64.34 72.06 7.98
CA LEU A 540 -64.37 73.53 7.88
C LEU A 540 -65.42 74.02 6.86
N SER A 541 -65.64 73.27 5.77
CA SER A 541 -66.70 73.55 4.79
C SER A 541 -68.11 73.33 5.36
N GLN A 542 -68.31 72.28 6.15
CA GLN A 542 -69.57 72.05 6.87
C GLN A 542 -69.82 73.16 7.90
N GLN A 543 -68.83 73.48 8.73
CA GLN A 543 -68.94 74.49 9.78
C GLN A 543 -69.27 75.88 9.21
N LYS A 544 -68.69 76.24 8.06
CA LYS A 544 -69.05 77.46 7.32
C LYS A 544 -70.52 77.46 6.86
N LYS A 545 -71.07 76.33 6.40
CA LYS A 545 -72.49 76.22 6.02
C LYS A 545 -73.41 76.36 7.23
N GLU A 546 -73.10 75.69 8.34
CA GLU A 546 -73.84 75.80 9.60
C GLU A 546 -73.86 77.25 10.12
N LEU A 547 -72.71 77.93 10.14
CA LEU A 547 -72.60 79.33 10.57
C LEU A 547 -73.39 80.27 9.64
N THR A 548 -73.34 80.05 8.32
CA THR A 548 -74.14 80.83 7.35
C THR A 548 -75.64 80.64 7.58
N SER A 549 -76.07 79.39 7.83
CA SER A 549 -77.47 79.05 8.14
C SER A 549 -77.93 79.69 9.46
N LEU A 550 -77.10 79.67 10.51
CA LEU A 550 -77.40 80.36 11.77
C LEU A 550 -77.58 81.86 11.56
N LEU A 551 -76.66 82.52 10.85
CA LEU A 551 -76.72 83.96 10.57
C LEU A 551 -77.95 84.33 9.72
N GLU A 552 -78.41 83.46 8.81
CA GLU A 552 -79.66 83.66 8.07
C GLU A 552 -80.91 83.46 8.94
N SER A 553 -80.88 82.46 9.84
CA SER A 553 -81.95 82.22 10.83
C SER A 553 -82.09 83.39 11.80
N GLN A 554 -80.98 83.85 12.41
CA GLN A 554 -80.95 85.01 13.28
C GLN A 554 -81.43 86.28 12.56
N LYS A 555 -81.04 86.50 11.29
CA LYS A 555 -81.58 87.59 10.46
C LYS A 555 -83.08 87.46 10.15
N ARG A 556 -83.68 86.26 10.22
CA ARG A 556 -85.12 86.04 10.05
C ARG A 556 -85.87 86.29 11.37
N GLN A 557 -85.41 85.67 12.44
CA GLN A 557 -85.96 85.83 13.80
C GLN A 557 -85.87 87.29 14.28
N TYR A 558 -84.75 87.98 14.03
CA TYR A 558 -84.59 89.39 14.38
C TYR A 558 -85.61 90.29 13.68
N ARG A 559 -85.99 90.00 12.42
CA ARG A 559 -87.06 90.73 11.74
C ARG A 559 -88.41 90.47 12.42
N GLN A 560 -88.77 89.21 12.62
CA GLN A 560 -90.03 88.83 13.28
C GLN A 560 -90.16 89.43 14.70
N ARG A 561 -89.12 89.30 15.55
CA ARG A 561 -89.12 89.85 16.91
C ARG A 561 -89.06 91.38 16.91
N LYS A 562 -88.35 92.03 15.99
CA LYS A 562 -88.36 93.49 15.81
C LYS A 562 -89.75 94.00 15.44
N ASP A 563 -90.52 93.23 14.67
CA ASP A 563 -91.87 93.64 14.26
C ASP A 563 -92.87 93.42 15.42
N GLN A 564 -92.80 92.29 16.15
CA GLN A 564 -93.55 92.09 17.40
C GLN A 564 -93.25 93.17 18.47
N LEU A 565 -91.98 93.56 18.63
CA LEU A 565 -91.57 94.64 19.54
C LEU A 565 -92.11 96.04 19.15
N LYS A 566 -92.67 96.21 17.93
CA LYS A 566 -93.46 97.42 17.59
C LYS A 566 -94.92 97.26 18.01
N GLU A 567 -95.48 96.07 17.87
CA GLU A 567 -96.86 95.75 18.24
C GLU A 567 -97.04 95.87 19.77
N GLU A 568 -96.16 95.21 20.56
CA GLU A 568 -96.08 95.31 22.03
C GLU A 568 -95.94 96.78 22.52
N LEU A 569 -95.27 97.63 21.73
CA LEU A 569 -95.05 99.04 22.03
C LEU A 569 -96.24 99.94 21.68
N ASN A 570 -97.15 99.46 20.82
CA ASN A 570 -98.34 100.16 20.34
C ASN A 570 -99.56 99.96 21.26
N GLU A 571 -99.63 98.83 21.96
CA GLU A 571 -100.69 98.55 22.97
C GLU A 571 -100.56 99.44 24.23
N ASN A 572 -99.32 99.74 24.64
CA ASN A 572 -99.05 100.57 25.82
C ASN A 572 -99.15 102.08 25.53
N GLN A 573 -100.33 102.68 25.69
CA GLN A 573 -100.54 104.11 25.38
C GLN A 573 -100.00 105.10 26.44
N SER A 574 -99.61 104.65 27.63
CA SER A 574 -99.28 105.52 28.79
C SER A 574 -97.79 105.76 29.06
N THR A 575 -96.86 105.13 28.32
CA THR A 575 -95.41 105.21 28.59
C THR A 575 -94.72 106.41 27.92
N PRO A 576 -93.88 107.20 28.63
CA PRO A 576 -93.14 108.34 28.08
C PRO A 576 -92.24 108.01 26.88
N LYS A 577 -92.15 108.95 25.91
CA LYS A 577 -91.31 108.80 24.69
C LYS A 577 -89.85 108.45 24.98
N ARG A 578 -89.26 109.03 26.02
CA ARG A 578 -87.85 108.79 26.39
C ARG A 578 -87.64 107.34 26.84
N GLU A 579 -88.51 106.86 27.73
CA GLU A 579 -88.47 105.47 28.22
C GLU A 579 -88.75 104.47 27.10
N LYS A 580 -89.68 104.76 26.18
CA LYS A 580 -89.90 103.93 24.97
C LYS A 580 -88.65 103.85 24.09
N GLN A 581 -87.90 104.94 23.93
CA GLN A 581 -86.63 104.96 23.18
C GLN A 581 -85.55 104.14 23.89
N GLU A 582 -85.36 104.35 25.20
CA GLU A 582 -84.36 103.64 26.02
C GLU A 582 -84.69 102.13 26.16
N TRP A 583 -85.97 101.77 26.21
CA TRP A 583 -86.45 100.37 26.18
C TRP A 583 -86.18 99.70 24.84
N LEU A 584 -86.47 100.35 23.71
CA LEU A 584 -86.14 99.81 22.38
C LEU A 584 -84.64 99.61 22.18
N VAL A 585 -83.80 100.50 22.72
CA VAL A 585 -82.34 100.32 22.71
C VAL A 585 -81.94 99.12 23.56
N ARG A 586 -82.41 99.01 24.80
CA ARG A 586 -82.15 97.84 25.67
C ARG A 586 -82.62 96.51 25.06
N GLN A 587 -83.80 96.47 24.44
CA GLN A 587 -84.31 95.26 23.78
C GLN A 587 -83.46 94.88 22.57
N LYS A 588 -83.01 95.86 21.78
CA LYS A 588 -82.07 95.65 20.67
C LYS A 588 -80.73 95.13 21.18
N GLU A 589 -80.15 95.73 22.22
CA GLU A 589 -78.89 95.31 22.84
C GLU A 589 -78.99 93.88 23.40
N CYS A 590 -80.08 93.57 24.12
CA CYS A 590 -80.37 92.23 24.62
C CYS A 590 -80.46 91.19 23.50
N LEU A 591 -81.19 91.48 22.41
CA LEU A 591 -81.26 90.59 21.24
C LEU A 591 -79.90 90.42 20.54
N GLN A 592 -79.10 91.48 20.42
CA GLN A 592 -77.77 91.40 19.83
C GLN A 592 -76.79 90.62 20.74
N GLN A 593 -76.88 90.76 22.06
CA GLN A 593 -76.12 89.96 23.01
C GLN A 593 -76.50 88.48 22.92
N LEU A 594 -77.79 88.14 22.90
CA LEU A 594 -78.27 86.77 22.78
C LEU A 594 -77.80 86.11 21.48
N GLN A 595 -77.81 86.86 20.36
CA GLN A 595 -77.29 86.40 19.08
C GLN A 595 -75.77 86.17 19.09
N ALA A 596 -75.01 87.06 19.72
CA ALA A 596 -73.56 86.92 19.87
C ALA A 596 -73.18 85.77 20.82
N GLU A 597 -73.96 85.52 21.88
CA GLU A 597 -73.80 84.38 22.77
C GLU A 597 -74.12 83.05 22.09
N GLU A 598 -75.16 83.02 21.24
CA GLU A 598 -75.49 81.85 20.40
C GLU A 598 -74.43 81.59 19.32
N GLU A 599 -73.95 82.62 18.63
CA GLU A 599 -72.86 82.51 17.64
C GLU A 599 -71.55 82.04 18.31
N ALA A 600 -71.16 82.66 19.43
CA ALA A 600 -70.02 82.21 20.22
C ALA A 600 -70.24 80.81 20.82
N GLY A 601 -71.48 80.40 21.05
CA GLY A 601 -71.87 79.04 21.42
C GLY A 601 -71.65 78.03 20.28
N LEU A 602 -72.09 78.36 19.06
CA LEU A 602 -71.84 77.56 17.86
C LEU A 602 -70.33 77.46 17.58
N LEU A 603 -69.61 78.58 17.54
CA LEU A 603 -68.17 78.61 17.25
C LEU A 603 -67.34 77.81 18.28
N ARG A 604 -67.73 77.83 19.57
CA ARG A 604 -67.10 76.97 20.60
C ARG A 604 -67.37 75.49 20.35
N ARG A 605 -68.62 75.09 20.07
CA ARG A 605 -68.97 73.69 19.72
C ARG A 605 -68.25 73.23 18.45
N GLN A 606 -68.19 74.07 17.41
CA GLN A 606 -67.51 73.78 16.16
C GLN A 606 -65.99 73.62 16.35
N ARG A 607 -65.35 74.49 17.15
CA ARG A 607 -63.94 74.32 17.54
C ARG A 607 -63.69 72.97 18.23
N GLN A 608 -64.45 72.68 19.29
CA GLN A 608 -64.32 71.44 20.05
C GLN A 608 -64.53 70.20 19.18
N TYR A 609 -65.53 70.23 18.28
CA TYR A 609 -65.80 69.16 17.32
C TYR A 609 -64.64 68.99 16.33
N TYR A 610 -64.12 70.08 15.73
CA TYR A 610 -63.00 70.02 14.79
C TYR A 610 -61.74 69.44 15.45
N GLU A 611 -61.39 69.92 16.63
CA GLU A 611 -60.18 69.49 17.35
C GLU A 611 -60.28 68.02 17.78
N LEU A 612 -61.46 67.58 18.29
CA LEU A 612 -61.74 66.16 18.61
C LEU A 612 -61.70 65.27 17.36
N GLN A 613 -62.39 65.64 16.28
CA GLN A 613 -62.42 64.86 15.04
C GLN A 613 -61.02 64.72 14.42
N CYS A 614 -60.22 65.80 14.41
CA CYS A 614 -58.84 65.75 13.97
C CYS A 614 -57.99 64.80 14.82
N ARG A 615 -58.19 64.76 16.14
CA ARG A 615 -57.45 63.86 17.04
C ARG A 615 -57.87 62.40 16.87
N GLN A 616 -59.17 62.12 16.75
CA GLN A 616 -59.70 60.79 16.39
C GLN A 616 -59.12 60.29 15.05
N TYR A 617 -59.13 61.14 14.01
CA TYR A 617 -58.60 60.79 12.70
C TYR A 617 -57.10 60.49 12.74
N LYS A 618 -56.30 61.31 13.45
CA LYS A 618 -54.87 61.05 13.66
C LYS A 618 -54.60 59.73 14.37
N ARG A 619 -55.38 59.40 15.41
CA ARG A 619 -55.28 58.10 16.10
C ARG A 619 -55.58 56.93 15.17
N LYS A 620 -56.60 57.07 14.30
CA LYS A 620 -56.94 56.06 13.27
C LYS A 620 -55.81 55.86 12.25
N MET A 621 -55.17 56.94 11.79
CA MET A 621 -54.04 56.86 10.86
C MET A 621 -52.77 56.28 11.51
N LEU A 622 -52.52 56.58 12.78
CA LEU A 622 -51.42 55.97 13.55
C LEU A 622 -51.56 54.44 13.61
N LEU A 623 -52.76 53.95 13.97
CA LEU A 623 -53.05 52.52 14.02
C LEU A 623 -52.99 51.86 12.62
N ALA A 624 -53.39 52.57 11.56
CA ALA A 624 -53.25 52.09 10.18
C ALA A 624 -51.77 51.92 9.77
N ARG A 625 -50.89 52.89 10.12
CA ARG A 625 -49.43 52.75 9.94
C ARG A 625 -48.89 51.58 10.75
N HIS A 626 -49.33 51.41 12.00
CA HIS A 626 -48.85 50.32 12.86
C HIS A 626 -49.19 48.93 12.29
N ASN A 627 -50.39 48.74 11.74
CA ASN A 627 -50.75 47.50 11.05
C ASN A 627 -49.87 47.27 9.81
N LEU A 628 -49.68 48.29 8.97
CA LEU A 628 -48.82 48.22 7.78
C LEU A 628 -47.37 47.85 8.14
N GLU A 629 -46.81 48.44 9.20
CA GLU A 629 -45.48 48.09 9.70
C GLU A 629 -45.38 46.63 10.15
N GLN A 630 -46.43 46.09 10.78
CA GLN A 630 -46.48 44.67 11.16
C GLN A 630 -46.56 43.77 9.92
N ASP A 631 -47.31 44.14 8.89
CA ASP A 631 -47.43 43.34 7.65
C ASP A 631 -46.15 43.35 6.81
N LEU A 632 -45.46 44.49 6.72
CA LEU A 632 -44.15 44.56 6.08
C LEU A 632 -43.10 43.76 6.87
N LEU A 633 -43.12 43.82 8.21
CA LEU A 633 -42.25 42.97 9.04
C LEU A 633 -42.59 41.47 8.89
N ARG A 634 -43.86 41.10 8.72
CA ARG A 634 -44.26 39.71 8.40
C ARG A 634 -43.71 39.27 7.04
N GLU A 635 -43.71 40.14 6.02
CA GLU A 635 -43.11 39.85 4.71
C GLU A 635 -41.58 39.64 4.81
N ASP A 636 -40.85 40.52 5.50
CA ASP A 636 -39.39 40.41 5.72
C ASP A 636 -39.03 39.13 6.49
N LEU A 637 -39.69 38.87 7.63
CA LEU A 637 -39.44 37.68 8.46
C LEU A 637 -39.76 36.37 7.74
N ASN A 638 -40.80 36.33 6.89
CA ASN A 638 -41.12 35.16 6.09
C ASN A 638 -40.14 34.98 4.91
N LYS A 639 -39.64 36.06 4.31
CA LYS A 639 -38.62 35.98 3.27
C LYS A 639 -37.27 35.50 3.83
N LYS A 640 -36.87 36.00 5.00
CA LYS A 640 -35.72 35.49 5.77
C LYS A 640 -35.84 34.00 6.11
N GLN A 641 -37.03 33.55 6.52
CA GLN A 641 -37.29 32.14 6.78
C GLN A 641 -37.04 31.29 5.52
N THR A 642 -37.71 31.62 4.41
CA THR A 642 -37.56 30.84 3.17
C THR A 642 -36.14 30.86 2.60
N GLN A 643 -35.37 31.94 2.80
CA GLN A 643 -33.94 31.98 2.47
C GLN A 643 -33.13 30.95 3.29
N ARG A 644 -33.33 30.88 4.61
CA ARG A 644 -32.58 29.95 5.47
C ARG A 644 -33.02 28.51 5.29
N ASP A 645 -34.32 28.27 5.12
CA ASP A 645 -34.85 26.94 4.78
C ASP A 645 -34.18 26.38 3.50
N LEU A 646 -33.97 27.23 2.48
CA LEU A 646 -33.30 26.87 1.23
C LEU A 646 -31.77 26.70 1.39
N GLU A 647 -31.10 27.51 2.22
CA GLU A 647 -29.67 27.32 2.52
C GLU A 647 -29.43 25.99 3.26
N CYS A 648 -30.24 25.68 4.28
CA CYS A 648 -30.19 24.41 5.01
C CYS A 648 -30.48 23.20 4.09
N ALA A 649 -31.50 23.28 3.24
CA ALA A 649 -31.80 22.22 2.27
C ALA A 649 -30.70 22.04 1.22
N MET A 650 -30.01 23.11 0.82
CA MET A 650 -28.83 23.02 -0.05
C MET A 650 -27.65 22.34 0.65
N LEU A 651 -27.33 22.73 1.89
CA LEU A 651 -26.24 22.12 2.66
C LEU A 651 -26.45 20.62 2.91
N LEU A 652 -27.69 20.17 3.10
CA LEU A 652 -28.02 18.74 3.20
C LEU A 652 -27.77 18.00 1.89
N ARG A 653 -28.25 18.52 0.74
CA ARG A 653 -27.97 17.94 -0.59
C ARG A 653 -26.47 17.94 -0.93
N HIS A 654 -25.73 18.95 -0.48
CA HIS A 654 -24.28 19.04 -0.61
C HIS A 654 -23.57 17.94 0.20
N HIS A 655 -24.01 17.71 1.44
CA HIS A 655 -23.54 16.60 2.26
C HIS A 655 -23.83 15.24 1.59
N GLU A 656 -25.06 15.03 1.10
CA GLU A 656 -25.48 13.80 0.41
C GLU A 656 -24.63 13.54 -0.84
N SER A 657 -24.42 14.56 -1.68
CA SER A 657 -23.58 14.44 -2.89
C SER A 657 -22.11 14.14 -2.57
N THR A 658 -21.58 14.72 -1.48
CA THR A 658 -20.23 14.43 -0.99
C THR A 658 -20.13 13.00 -0.46
N GLN A 659 -21.12 12.55 0.32
CA GLN A 659 -21.22 11.18 0.83
C GLN A 659 -21.26 10.16 -0.31
N GLU A 660 -22.11 10.36 -1.33
CA GLU A 660 -22.17 9.48 -2.50
C GLU A 660 -20.83 9.40 -3.24
N LEU A 661 -20.11 10.52 -3.34
CA LEU A 661 -18.78 10.57 -3.92
C LEU A 661 -17.79 9.77 -3.07
N GLU A 662 -17.66 10.03 -1.78
CA GLU A 662 -16.74 9.32 -0.87
C GLU A 662 -16.94 7.80 -0.90
N PHE A 663 -18.19 7.32 -0.84
CA PHE A 663 -18.49 5.88 -0.93
C PHE A 663 -18.16 5.29 -2.32
N ARG A 664 -18.42 6.03 -3.41
CA ARG A 664 -18.07 5.63 -4.79
C ARG A 664 -16.56 5.51 -4.97
N GLN A 665 -15.80 6.47 -4.41
CA GLN A 665 -14.35 6.52 -4.46
C GLN A 665 -13.71 5.39 -3.62
N LEU A 666 -14.18 5.19 -2.38
CA LEU A 666 -13.75 4.05 -1.55
C LEU A 666 -14.00 2.72 -2.27
N GLY A 667 -15.21 2.52 -2.80
CA GLY A 667 -15.53 1.32 -3.56
C GLY A 667 -14.67 1.13 -4.82
N ALA A 668 -14.21 2.21 -5.46
CA ALA A 668 -13.27 2.13 -6.59
C ALA A 668 -11.90 1.63 -6.14
N VAL A 669 -11.34 2.21 -5.07
CA VAL A 669 -10.05 1.77 -4.50
C VAL A 669 -10.12 0.30 -4.07
N GLN A 670 -11.17 -0.10 -3.36
CA GLN A 670 -11.34 -1.47 -2.86
C GLN A 670 -11.48 -2.50 -3.99
N ARG A 671 -12.23 -2.19 -5.06
CA ARG A 671 -12.28 -3.03 -6.27
C ARG A 671 -10.92 -3.17 -6.92
N THR A 672 -10.21 -2.06 -7.13
CA THR A 672 -8.87 -2.09 -7.74
C THR A 672 -7.88 -2.88 -6.88
N ARG A 673 -7.84 -2.68 -5.55
CA ARG A 673 -7.02 -3.51 -4.64
C ARG A 673 -7.34 -5.01 -4.78
N ALA A 674 -8.62 -5.39 -4.78
CA ALA A 674 -9.04 -6.78 -4.92
C ALA A 674 -8.68 -7.41 -6.28
N ASP A 675 -8.78 -6.66 -7.38
CA ASP A 675 -8.39 -7.11 -8.71
C ASP A 675 -6.86 -7.31 -8.81
N LEU A 676 -6.08 -6.38 -8.26
CA LEU A 676 -4.62 -6.46 -8.24
C LEU A 676 -4.11 -7.63 -7.38
N ILE A 677 -4.76 -7.89 -6.23
CA ILE A 677 -4.48 -9.07 -5.39
C ILE A 677 -4.81 -10.37 -6.14
N ARG A 678 -5.92 -10.41 -6.89
CA ARG A 678 -6.28 -11.58 -7.73
C ARG A 678 -5.22 -11.84 -8.81
N THR A 679 -4.74 -10.80 -9.48
CA THR A 679 -3.67 -10.89 -10.50
C THR A 679 -2.33 -11.31 -9.88
N GLN A 680 -2.00 -10.81 -8.68
CA GLN A 680 -0.83 -11.25 -7.92
C GLN A 680 -0.93 -12.75 -7.58
N HIS A 681 -2.03 -13.18 -6.97
CA HIS A 681 -2.23 -14.57 -6.55
C HIS A 681 -2.14 -15.55 -7.74
N GLN A 682 -2.71 -15.18 -8.89
CA GLN A 682 -2.61 -15.97 -10.12
C GLN A 682 -1.17 -16.05 -10.65
N THR A 683 -0.39 -14.98 -10.51
CA THR A 683 1.03 -14.95 -10.92
C THR A 683 1.89 -15.83 -10.03
N GLU A 684 1.66 -15.80 -8.71
CA GLU A 684 2.34 -16.64 -7.73
C GLU A 684 2.05 -18.13 -7.94
N LEU A 685 0.78 -18.48 -8.19
CA LEU A 685 0.36 -19.85 -8.46
C LEU A 685 1.01 -20.39 -9.75
N THR A 686 1.06 -19.59 -10.82
CA THR A 686 1.79 -19.95 -12.05
C THR A 686 3.28 -20.17 -11.78
N ASN A 687 3.92 -19.27 -11.03
CA ASN A 687 5.34 -19.39 -10.68
C ASN A 687 5.65 -20.66 -9.87
N GLN A 688 4.78 -21.03 -8.91
CA GLN A 688 4.92 -22.27 -8.13
C GLN A 688 4.71 -23.51 -9.01
N MET A 689 3.73 -23.52 -9.92
CA MET A 689 3.54 -24.64 -10.86
C MET A 689 4.76 -24.84 -11.78
N GLU A 690 5.38 -23.76 -12.26
CA GLU A 690 6.62 -23.84 -13.04
C GLU A 690 7.82 -24.33 -12.22
N TYR A 691 7.92 -23.95 -10.95
CA TYR A 691 8.96 -24.43 -10.04
C TYR A 691 8.77 -25.92 -9.75
N ASN A 692 7.55 -26.37 -9.38
CA ASN A 692 7.23 -27.78 -9.18
C ASN A 692 7.61 -28.62 -10.41
N LYS A 693 7.25 -28.15 -11.61
CA LYS A 693 7.61 -28.79 -12.89
C LYS A 693 9.12 -28.87 -13.12
N ARG A 694 9.90 -27.83 -12.77
CA ARG A 694 11.37 -27.85 -12.84
C ARG A 694 11.97 -28.86 -11.86
N ARG A 695 11.50 -28.89 -10.61
CA ARG A 695 11.96 -29.84 -9.59
C ARG A 695 11.69 -31.31 -9.98
N GLU A 696 10.53 -31.61 -10.56
CA GLU A 696 10.25 -32.92 -11.16
C GLU A 696 11.22 -33.27 -12.30
N GLN A 697 11.53 -32.32 -13.19
CA GLN A 697 12.44 -32.54 -14.30
C GLN A 697 13.89 -32.78 -13.84
N GLU A 698 14.36 -32.04 -12.83
CA GLU A 698 15.66 -32.23 -12.19
C GLU A 698 15.80 -33.64 -11.60
N LEU A 699 14.77 -34.12 -10.89
CA LEU A 699 14.77 -35.47 -10.32
C LEU A 699 14.76 -36.56 -11.41
N ARG A 700 13.91 -36.42 -12.44
CA ARG A 700 13.90 -37.34 -13.60
C ARG A 700 15.24 -37.37 -14.34
N GLN A 701 15.95 -36.24 -14.41
CA GLN A 701 17.31 -36.19 -14.98
C GLN A 701 18.34 -36.90 -14.08
N LYS A 702 18.31 -36.70 -12.76
CA LYS A 702 19.14 -37.45 -11.79
C LYS A 702 18.95 -38.95 -11.97
N HIS A 703 17.70 -39.42 -11.96
CA HIS A 703 17.37 -40.83 -12.13
C HIS A 703 17.85 -41.40 -13.48
N THR A 704 17.67 -40.64 -14.57
CA THR A 704 18.19 -41.00 -15.90
C THR A 704 19.73 -41.12 -15.92
N VAL A 705 20.44 -40.26 -15.18
CA VAL A 705 21.90 -40.29 -15.07
C VAL A 705 22.38 -41.47 -14.22
N GLU A 706 21.65 -41.83 -13.16
CA GLU A 706 21.94 -43.01 -12.32
C GLU A 706 21.76 -44.31 -13.13
N VAL A 707 20.65 -44.47 -13.85
CA VAL A 707 20.42 -45.62 -14.74
C VAL A 707 21.51 -45.72 -15.82
N ARG A 708 21.99 -44.60 -16.37
CA ARG A 708 23.13 -44.59 -17.31
C ARG A 708 24.48 -44.95 -16.67
N GLN A 709 24.64 -44.82 -15.35
CA GLN A 709 25.86 -45.18 -14.62
C GLN A 709 25.82 -46.61 -14.05
N GLN A 710 24.62 -47.13 -13.75
CA GLN A 710 24.41 -48.45 -13.14
C GLN A 710 25.18 -49.57 -13.87
N PRO A 711 25.19 -49.71 -15.22
CA PRO A 711 25.97 -50.75 -15.90
C PRO A 711 27.49 -50.67 -15.70
N LYS A 712 28.05 -49.48 -15.43
CA LYS A 712 29.48 -49.31 -15.14
C LYS A 712 29.81 -49.76 -13.71
N SER A 713 28.95 -49.42 -12.75
CA SER A 713 29.03 -49.88 -11.36
C SER A 713 28.92 -51.40 -11.26
N LEU A 714 27.92 -51.99 -11.93
CA LEU A 714 27.71 -53.43 -11.99
C LEU A 714 28.91 -54.16 -12.60
N LYS A 715 29.44 -53.71 -13.75
CA LYS A 715 30.65 -54.30 -14.36
C LYS A 715 31.89 -54.23 -13.46
N SER A 716 32.01 -53.21 -12.62
CA SER A 716 33.11 -53.13 -11.64
C SER A 716 32.97 -54.18 -10.53
N LYS A 717 31.75 -54.41 -10.03
CA LYS A 717 31.47 -55.48 -9.05
C LYS A 717 31.62 -56.88 -9.65
N GLU A 718 31.09 -57.07 -10.86
CA GLU A 718 31.26 -58.29 -11.67
C GLU A 718 32.75 -58.65 -11.84
N LEU A 719 33.60 -57.65 -12.13
CA LEU A 719 35.06 -57.85 -12.23
C LEU A 719 35.71 -58.21 -10.89
N GLN A 720 35.20 -57.69 -9.77
CA GLN A 720 35.67 -58.04 -8.43
C GLN A 720 35.28 -59.49 -8.06
N ILE A 721 34.05 -59.90 -8.32
CA ILE A 721 33.56 -61.28 -8.14
C ILE A 721 34.36 -62.24 -9.04
N LYS A 722 34.62 -61.86 -10.30
CA LYS A 722 35.51 -62.60 -11.22
C LYS A 722 36.92 -62.81 -10.67
N ARG A 723 37.51 -61.79 -10.02
CA ARG A 723 38.83 -61.94 -9.35
C ARG A 723 38.76 -62.90 -8.17
N GLN A 724 37.76 -62.76 -7.29
CA GLN A 724 37.56 -63.66 -6.15
C GLN A 724 37.36 -65.12 -6.59
N PHE A 725 36.58 -65.37 -7.65
CA PHE A 725 36.42 -66.69 -8.24
C PHE A 725 37.73 -67.24 -8.83
N GLN A 726 38.48 -66.42 -9.59
CA GLN A 726 39.78 -66.83 -10.12
C GLN A 726 40.79 -67.17 -9.02
N ASP A 727 40.84 -66.41 -7.93
CA ASP A 727 41.75 -66.67 -6.82
C ASP A 727 41.32 -67.89 -5.99
N THR A 728 40.01 -68.11 -5.82
CA THR A 728 39.48 -69.34 -5.21
C THR A 728 39.81 -70.56 -6.07
N CYS A 729 39.67 -70.47 -7.40
CA CYS A 729 40.12 -71.51 -8.35
C CYS A 729 41.64 -71.78 -8.25
N LYS A 730 42.48 -70.74 -8.09
CA LYS A 730 43.93 -70.91 -7.88
C LYS A 730 44.22 -71.61 -6.55
N ILE A 731 43.52 -71.26 -5.47
CA ILE A 731 43.66 -71.88 -4.15
C ILE A 731 43.24 -73.35 -4.19
N GLN A 732 42.05 -73.66 -4.72
CA GLN A 732 41.58 -75.03 -4.94
C GLN A 732 42.56 -75.84 -5.80
N THR A 733 43.14 -75.24 -6.84
CA THR A 733 44.16 -75.90 -7.69
C THR A 733 45.48 -76.15 -6.95
N ARG A 734 45.89 -75.27 -6.03
CA ARG A 734 47.07 -75.49 -5.16
C ARG A 734 46.82 -76.58 -4.12
N GLN A 735 45.67 -76.51 -3.43
CA GLN A 735 45.23 -77.54 -2.47
C GLN A 735 45.12 -78.90 -3.14
N TYR A 736 44.54 -78.97 -4.34
CA TYR A 736 44.47 -80.17 -5.14
C TYR A 736 45.86 -80.73 -5.49
N LYS A 737 46.82 -79.90 -5.90
CA LYS A 737 48.20 -80.34 -6.16
C LYS A 737 48.87 -80.91 -4.90
N ALA A 738 48.69 -80.27 -3.75
CA ALA A 738 49.23 -80.75 -2.47
C ALA A 738 48.60 -82.09 -2.06
N LEU A 739 47.27 -82.18 -2.06
CA LEU A 739 46.51 -83.39 -1.76
C LEU A 739 46.88 -84.54 -2.70
N ARG A 740 47.01 -84.27 -4.00
CA ARG A 740 47.42 -85.27 -5.01
C ARG A 740 48.83 -85.80 -4.72
N ASN A 741 49.78 -84.95 -4.35
CA ASN A 741 51.14 -85.39 -4.03
C ASN A 741 51.15 -86.24 -2.76
N HIS A 742 50.51 -85.78 -1.68
CA HIS A 742 50.41 -86.52 -0.42
C HIS A 742 49.73 -87.91 -0.57
N LEU A 743 48.69 -88.00 -1.40
CA LEU A 743 48.04 -89.28 -1.73
C LEU A 743 48.93 -90.19 -2.60
N LEU A 744 49.75 -89.65 -3.50
CA LEU A 744 50.69 -90.45 -4.28
C LEU A 744 51.88 -90.96 -3.44
N GLU A 745 52.29 -90.21 -2.42
CA GLU A 745 53.32 -90.61 -1.45
C GLU A 745 52.85 -91.74 -0.52
N SER A 746 51.55 -91.77 -0.20
CA SER A 746 50.94 -92.75 0.73
C SER A 746 50.27 -93.96 0.06
N THR A 747 50.04 -93.94 -1.26
CA THR A 747 49.39 -95.03 -2.00
C THR A 747 50.40 -95.91 -2.74
N PRO A 748 50.23 -97.25 -2.82
CA PRO A 748 51.04 -98.12 -3.68
C PRO A 748 50.98 -97.75 -5.17
N LYS A 749 52.10 -97.96 -5.89
CA LYS A 749 52.25 -97.56 -7.31
C LYS A 749 51.25 -98.20 -8.27
N ALA A 750 50.66 -99.35 -7.93
CA ALA A 750 49.64 -100.01 -8.74
C ALA A 750 48.36 -99.16 -8.84
N ASP A 751 47.93 -98.56 -7.73
CA ASP A 751 46.64 -97.88 -7.61
C ASP A 751 46.70 -96.39 -7.98
N HIS A 752 47.91 -95.84 -8.18
CA HIS A 752 48.15 -94.44 -8.59
C HIS A 752 47.28 -94.01 -9.77
N LYS A 753 47.07 -94.88 -10.76
CA LYS A 753 46.22 -94.61 -11.94
C LYS A 753 44.74 -94.44 -11.58
N ALA A 754 44.23 -95.21 -10.62
CA ALA A 754 42.85 -95.12 -10.15
C ALA A 754 42.63 -93.89 -9.26
N VAL A 755 43.56 -93.64 -8.34
CA VAL A 755 43.54 -92.45 -7.46
C VAL A 755 43.61 -91.16 -8.28
N LEU A 756 44.51 -91.07 -9.27
CA LEU A 756 44.62 -89.92 -10.18
C LEU A 756 43.34 -89.69 -11.01
N LYS A 757 42.66 -90.76 -11.44
CA LYS A 757 41.38 -90.64 -12.14
C LYS A 757 40.30 -90.06 -11.23
N ARG A 758 40.07 -90.68 -10.05
CA ARG A 758 39.07 -90.21 -9.06
C ARG A 758 39.32 -88.76 -8.66
N LEU A 759 40.58 -88.41 -8.37
CA LEU A 759 40.98 -87.05 -8.02
C LEU A 759 40.68 -86.05 -9.15
N LYS A 760 40.94 -86.39 -10.41
CA LYS A 760 40.64 -85.50 -11.55
C LYS A 760 39.13 -85.32 -11.74
N GLU A 761 38.34 -86.36 -11.56
CA GLU A 761 36.87 -86.31 -11.62
C GLU A 761 36.31 -85.44 -10.48
N GLU A 762 36.83 -85.60 -9.26
CA GLU A 762 36.46 -84.79 -8.10
C GLU A 762 36.87 -83.31 -8.23
N GLN A 763 38.07 -83.03 -8.77
CA GLN A 763 38.52 -81.68 -9.10
C GLN A 763 37.57 -81.02 -10.11
N THR A 764 37.17 -81.76 -11.15
CA THR A 764 36.26 -81.28 -12.19
C THR A 764 34.88 -80.96 -11.60
N ARG A 765 34.33 -81.85 -10.75
CA ARG A 765 33.07 -81.60 -10.03
C ARG A 765 33.14 -80.38 -9.11
N LYS A 766 34.21 -80.24 -8.32
CA LYS A 766 34.39 -79.11 -7.39
C LYS A 766 34.53 -77.78 -8.12
N LEU A 767 35.20 -77.74 -9.27
CA LEU A 767 35.29 -76.54 -10.11
C LEU A 767 33.95 -76.21 -10.80
N ALA A 768 33.15 -77.20 -11.20
CA ALA A 768 31.81 -76.98 -11.76
C ALA A 768 30.85 -76.36 -10.73
N ILE A 769 30.78 -76.92 -9.52
CA ILE A 769 29.96 -76.37 -8.42
C ILE A 769 30.39 -74.94 -8.07
N LEU A 770 31.71 -74.66 -8.08
CA LEU A 770 32.22 -73.32 -7.83
C LEU A 770 31.81 -72.32 -8.93
N ALA A 771 31.72 -72.77 -10.19
CA ALA A 771 31.26 -71.96 -11.31
C ALA A 771 29.75 -71.66 -11.21
N GLU A 772 28.92 -72.67 -10.90
CA GLU A 772 27.48 -72.50 -10.66
C GLU A 772 27.22 -71.50 -9.51
N GLN A 773 27.98 -71.58 -8.42
CA GLN A 773 27.91 -70.63 -7.30
C GLN A 773 28.30 -69.20 -7.71
N TYR A 774 29.31 -69.06 -8.57
CA TYR A 774 29.76 -67.78 -9.10
C TYR A 774 28.72 -67.15 -10.06
N ASP A 775 28.14 -67.93 -10.97
CA ASP A 775 27.10 -67.45 -11.88
C ASP A 775 25.81 -67.11 -11.13
N HIS A 776 25.43 -67.89 -10.11
CA HIS A 776 24.32 -67.57 -9.23
C HIS A 776 24.58 -66.25 -8.46
N SER A 777 25.77 -66.07 -7.89
CA SER A 777 26.15 -64.85 -7.17
C SER A 777 26.15 -63.60 -8.04
N ILE A 778 26.51 -63.69 -9.32
CA ILE A 778 26.40 -62.57 -10.26
C ILE A 778 24.93 -62.26 -10.58
N ASN A 779 24.10 -63.26 -10.88
CA ASN A 779 22.70 -63.04 -11.23
C ASN A 779 21.88 -62.46 -10.06
N ASP A 780 22.11 -62.96 -8.84
CA ASP A 780 21.50 -62.41 -7.62
C ASP A 780 21.92 -60.95 -7.38
N MET A 781 23.22 -60.64 -7.49
CA MET A 781 23.76 -59.29 -7.35
C MET A 781 23.19 -58.31 -8.38
N LEU A 782 23.07 -58.73 -9.64
CA LEU A 782 22.46 -57.94 -10.73
C LEU A 782 20.98 -57.66 -10.46
N SER A 783 20.20 -58.69 -10.11
CA SER A 783 18.76 -58.58 -9.83
C SER A 783 18.50 -57.68 -8.62
N THR A 784 19.17 -57.96 -7.50
CA THR A 784 19.03 -57.21 -6.23
C THR A 784 19.47 -55.75 -6.37
N GLN A 785 20.47 -55.44 -7.21
CA GLN A 785 20.89 -54.05 -7.46
C GLN A 785 20.09 -53.33 -8.56
N ALA A 786 19.28 -54.06 -9.35
CA ALA A 786 18.26 -53.45 -10.20
C ALA A 786 17.07 -52.99 -9.35
N LEU A 787 16.41 -53.92 -8.65
CA LEU A 787 15.22 -53.65 -7.84
C LEU A 787 15.44 -52.53 -6.82
N ARG A 788 16.57 -52.54 -6.09
CA ARG A 788 16.89 -51.48 -5.13
C ARG A 788 17.06 -50.09 -5.75
N LEU A 789 17.48 -50.00 -7.02
CA LEU A 789 17.56 -48.70 -7.68
C LEU A 789 16.14 -48.17 -7.92
N ASP A 790 15.28 -48.99 -8.52
CA ASP A 790 13.90 -48.63 -8.83
C ASP A 790 13.11 -48.24 -7.55
N GLU A 791 13.23 -49.04 -6.48
CA GLU A 791 12.67 -48.75 -5.15
C GLU A 791 13.13 -47.39 -4.60
N THR A 792 14.44 -47.09 -4.67
CA THR A 792 14.95 -45.79 -4.18
C THR A 792 14.52 -44.60 -5.04
N GLN A 793 14.40 -44.78 -6.36
CA GLN A 793 13.98 -43.72 -7.27
C GLN A 793 12.48 -43.41 -7.11
N GLU A 794 11.63 -44.42 -6.90
CA GLU A 794 10.22 -44.20 -6.55
C GLU A 794 10.08 -43.52 -5.18
N ALA A 795 10.82 -43.96 -4.16
CA ALA A 795 10.79 -43.33 -2.83
C ALA A 795 11.21 -41.84 -2.87
N GLU A 796 12.27 -41.49 -3.61
CA GLU A 796 12.66 -40.09 -3.83
C GLU A 796 11.56 -39.28 -4.53
N TYR A 797 10.88 -39.87 -5.53
CA TYR A 797 9.80 -39.21 -6.25
C TYR A 797 8.57 -38.97 -5.36
N GLN A 798 8.19 -39.94 -4.53
CA GLN A 798 7.10 -39.79 -3.56
C GLN A 798 7.41 -38.70 -2.52
N VAL A 799 8.63 -38.66 -1.98
CA VAL A 799 9.08 -37.61 -1.04
C VAL A 799 9.07 -36.23 -1.69
N LEU A 800 9.61 -36.08 -2.90
CA LEU A 800 9.59 -34.79 -3.61
C LEU A 800 8.15 -34.34 -3.89
N ARG A 801 7.27 -35.24 -4.35
CA ARG A 801 5.87 -34.92 -4.62
C ARG A 801 5.14 -34.43 -3.36
N MET A 802 5.40 -35.04 -2.21
CA MET A 802 4.83 -34.62 -0.93
C MET A 802 5.34 -33.22 -0.50
N GLN A 803 6.63 -32.94 -0.69
CA GLN A 803 7.21 -31.61 -0.43
C GLN A 803 6.60 -30.52 -1.32
N LEU A 804 6.50 -30.76 -2.64
CA LEU A 804 5.95 -29.81 -3.60
C LEU A 804 4.43 -29.56 -3.40
N GLN A 805 3.71 -30.54 -2.87
CA GLN A 805 2.31 -30.40 -2.44
C GLN A 805 2.22 -29.53 -1.17
N GLN A 806 3.08 -29.76 -0.17
CA GLN A 806 3.11 -28.99 1.07
C GLN A 806 3.49 -27.51 0.83
N GLU A 807 4.42 -27.23 -0.09
CA GLU A 807 4.74 -25.86 -0.53
C GLU A 807 3.53 -25.16 -1.18
N LEU A 808 2.77 -25.88 -2.01
CA LEU A 808 1.57 -25.35 -2.68
C LEU A 808 0.43 -25.09 -1.69
N GLU A 809 0.24 -25.95 -0.69
CA GLU A 809 -0.73 -25.75 0.38
C GLU A 809 -0.38 -24.54 1.25
N LEU A 810 0.91 -24.32 1.54
CA LEU A 810 1.39 -23.13 2.24
C LEU A 810 1.13 -21.84 1.44
N LEU A 811 1.33 -21.86 0.11
CA LEU A 811 1.02 -20.74 -0.77
C LEU A 811 -0.50 -20.45 -0.77
N ASN A 812 -1.35 -21.46 -0.89
CA ASN A 812 -2.80 -21.30 -0.84
C ASN A 812 -3.27 -20.72 0.51
N ALA A 813 -2.66 -21.14 1.62
CA ALA A 813 -2.93 -20.60 2.95
C ALA A 813 -2.50 -19.11 3.07
N TYR A 814 -1.34 -18.73 2.51
CA TYR A 814 -0.89 -17.34 2.45
C TYR A 814 -1.84 -16.46 1.65
N GLN A 815 -2.25 -16.89 0.45
CA GLN A 815 -3.20 -16.14 -0.40
C GLN A 815 -4.59 -16.00 0.25
N SER A 816 -5.05 -17.05 0.95
CA SER A 816 -6.27 -16.97 1.77
C SER A 816 -6.13 -15.97 2.91
N LYS A 817 -4.99 -15.96 3.62
CA LYS A 817 -4.70 -15.02 4.71
C LYS A 817 -4.61 -13.56 4.23
N ILE A 818 -3.98 -13.29 3.09
CA ILE A 818 -3.99 -11.96 2.45
C ILE A 818 -5.43 -11.54 2.20
N LYS A 819 -6.21 -12.37 1.51
CA LYS A 819 -7.59 -12.05 1.15
C LYS A 819 -8.43 -11.71 2.39
N ILE A 820 -8.39 -12.55 3.43
CA ILE A 820 -9.12 -12.33 4.68
C ILE A 820 -8.68 -11.02 5.35
N HIS A 821 -7.38 -10.70 5.34
CA HIS A 821 -6.87 -9.44 5.90
C HIS A 821 -7.34 -8.22 5.11
N THR A 822 -7.33 -8.29 3.77
CA THR A 822 -7.82 -7.22 2.89
C THR A 822 -9.33 -7.04 3.02
N ASP A 823 -10.12 -8.11 3.03
CA ASP A 823 -11.57 -8.05 3.24
C ASP A 823 -11.87 -7.43 4.64
N SER A 824 -11.09 -7.80 5.66
CA SER A 824 -11.16 -7.21 7.02
C SER A 824 -10.64 -5.77 7.10
N GLN A 825 -9.85 -5.30 6.13
CA GLN A 825 -9.49 -3.89 5.98
C GLN A 825 -10.61 -3.14 5.29
N HIS A 826 -11.17 -3.68 4.21
CA HIS A 826 -12.28 -3.07 3.48
C HIS A 826 -13.51 -2.84 4.37
N GLU A 827 -13.82 -3.79 5.26
CA GLU A 827 -14.87 -3.64 6.29
C GLU A 827 -14.57 -2.50 7.28
N ARG A 828 -13.30 -2.32 7.70
CA ARG A 828 -12.92 -1.24 8.63
C ARG A 828 -12.99 0.11 7.94
N GLU A 829 -12.41 0.24 6.76
CA GLU A 829 -12.45 1.48 5.96
C GLU A 829 -13.89 1.93 5.67
N ALA A 830 -14.81 0.98 5.41
CA ALA A 830 -16.22 1.26 5.20
C ALA A 830 -16.91 1.74 6.49
N LYS A 831 -16.69 1.08 7.63
CA LYS A 831 -17.24 1.49 8.94
C LYS A 831 -16.68 2.83 9.41
N ASP A 832 -15.39 3.07 9.21
CA ASP A 832 -14.74 4.34 9.53
C ASP A 832 -15.28 5.48 8.66
N LEU A 833 -15.56 5.23 7.37
CA LEU A 833 -16.21 6.21 6.49
C LEU A 833 -17.67 6.46 6.91
N GLU A 834 -18.45 5.41 7.16
CA GLU A 834 -19.83 5.50 7.64
C GLU A 834 -19.92 6.29 8.94
N GLN A 835 -19.01 6.06 9.89
CA GLN A 835 -18.92 6.81 11.14
C GLN A 835 -18.55 8.29 10.89
N ARG A 836 -17.56 8.59 10.02
CA ARG A 836 -17.20 9.97 9.67
C ARG A 836 -18.37 10.72 9.02
N VAL A 837 -19.05 10.08 8.07
CA VAL A 837 -20.24 10.62 7.39
C VAL A 837 -21.36 10.88 8.40
N SER A 838 -21.67 9.90 9.26
CA SER A 838 -22.69 10.00 10.30
C SER A 838 -22.42 11.14 11.28
N ILE A 839 -21.19 11.27 11.78
CA ILE A 839 -20.79 12.40 12.65
C ILE A 839 -20.89 13.73 11.91
N ARG A 840 -20.41 13.81 10.66
CA ARG A 840 -20.54 15.02 9.82
C ARG A 840 -22.00 15.40 9.59
N ARG A 841 -22.90 14.41 9.48
CA ARG A 841 -24.34 14.61 9.28
C ARG A 841 -25.00 15.13 10.55
N ALA A 842 -24.74 14.51 11.70
CA ALA A 842 -25.26 14.94 12.99
C ALA A 842 -24.79 16.36 13.38
N LEU A 843 -23.53 16.70 13.15
CA LEU A 843 -23.00 18.06 13.38
C LEU A 843 -23.64 19.10 12.44
N LEU A 844 -23.95 18.72 11.20
CA LEU A 844 -24.66 19.59 10.26
C LEU A 844 -26.13 19.79 10.68
N GLU A 845 -26.82 18.73 11.09
CA GLU A 845 -28.19 18.81 11.60
C GLU A 845 -28.28 19.65 12.88
N GLN A 846 -27.40 19.42 13.87
CA GLN A 846 -27.31 20.25 15.07
C GLN A 846 -27.10 21.74 14.72
N ARG A 847 -26.16 22.04 13.81
CA ARG A 847 -25.91 23.42 13.38
C ARG A 847 -27.12 24.04 12.68
N ILE A 848 -27.85 23.28 11.88
CA ILE A 848 -29.10 23.73 11.25
C ILE A 848 -30.16 24.03 12.32
N GLU A 849 -30.31 23.19 13.34
CA GLU A 849 -31.20 23.44 14.48
C GLU A 849 -30.81 24.71 15.26
N GLU A 850 -29.52 24.93 15.52
CA GLU A 850 -29.00 26.12 16.19
C GLU A 850 -29.23 27.41 15.38
N GLU A 851 -28.94 27.41 14.07
CA GLU A 851 -29.17 28.57 13.21
C GLU A 851 -30.68 28.85 13.02
N MET A 852 -31.54 27.82 13.00
CA MET A 852 -32.99 27.96 12.96
C MET A 852 -33.58 28.48 14.27
N LEU A 853 -33.11 28.00 15.43
CA LEU A 853 -33.49 28.52 16.74
C LEU A 853 -33.07 29.98 16.90
N SER A 854 -31.86 30.33 16.42
CA SER A 854 -31.39 31.72 16.38
C SER A 854 -32.30 32.61 15.52
N LEU A 855 -32.75 32.13 14.36
CA LEU A 855 -33.70 32.86 13.51
C LEU A 855 -35.07 33.01 14.17
N GLN A 856 -35.57 31.99 14.87
CA GLN A 856 -36.83 32.06 15.62
C GLN A 856 -36.75 33.05 16.80
N ASN A 857 -35.57 33.19 17.41
CA ASN A 857 -35.29 34.23 18.40
C ASN A 857 -35.25 35.63 17.78
N GLU A 858 -34.54 35.84 16.66
CA GLU A 858 -34.55 37.14 15.93
C GLU A 858 -35.98 37.53 15.52
N ARG A 859 -36.77 36.57 15.04
CA ARG A 859 -38.19 36.72 14.69
C ARG A 859 -39.02 37.20 15.88
N SER A 860 -38.85 36.56 17.03
CA SER A 860 -39.59 36.87 18.27
C SER A 860 -39.17 38.22 18.87
N GLU A 861 -37.89 38.55 18.81
CA GLU A 861 -37.35 39.83 19.28
C GLU A 861 -37.82 40.99 18.40
N ARG A 862 -37.65 40.93 17.08
CA ARG A 862 -38.11 41.97 16.15
C ARG A 862 -39.60 42.29 16.30
N ILE A 863 -40.45 41.26 16.46
CA ILE A 863 -41.89 41.44 16.69
C ILE A 863 -42.13 42.16 18.03
N ARG A 864 -41.42 41.76 19.10
CA ARG A 864 -41.50 42.41 20.41
C ARG A 864 -41.08 43.88 20.35
N THR A 865 -39.92 44.18 19.78
CA THR A 865 -39.39 45.55 19.65
C THR A 865 -40.34 46.45 18.84
N LEU A 866 -40.96 45.92 17.78
CA LEU A 866 -41.98 46.65 17.03
C LEU A 866 -43.22 46.93 17.90
N LEU A 867 -43.79 45.91 18.55
CA LEU A 867 -44.99 46.07 19.38
C LEU A 867 -44.76 47.00 20.57
N GLU A 868 -43.59 46.94 21.23
CA GLU A 868 -43.22 47.88 22.29
C GLU A 868 -43.06 49.31 21.78
N ARG A 869 -42.50 49.52 20.58
CA ARG A 869 -42.43 50.85 19.95
C ARG A 869 -43.84 51.37 19.68
N GLN A 870 -44.69 50.56 19.08
CA GLN A 870 -46.08 50.92 18.74
C GLN A 870 -46.90 51.21 20.00
N ALA A 871 -46.73 50.45 21.07
CA ALA A 871 -47.34 50.73 22.38
C ALA A 871 -46.88 52.07 22.98
N ARG A 872 -45.57 52.34 22.98
CA ARG A 872 -44.99 53.62 23.45
C ARG A 872 -45.46 54.81 22.61
N GLU A 873 -45.61 54.65 21.29
CA GLU A 873 -46.17 55.67 20.40
C GLU A 873 -47.66 55.94 20.68
N ILE A 874 -48.47 54.91 20.98
CA ILE A 874 -49.89 55.06 21.36
C ILE A 874 -49.99 55.73 22.74
N GLU A 875 -49.21 55.32 23.73
CA GLU A 875 -49.20 55.90 25.07
C GLU A 875 -48.82 57.38 25.03
N ALA A 876 -47.79 57.75 24.25
CA ALA A 876 -47.41 59.14 24.04
C ALA A 876 -48.52 59.95 23.34
N PHE A 877 -49.17 59.37 22.32
CA PHE A 877 -50.27 60.02 21.61
C PHE A 877 -51.50 60.23 22.50
N ASP A 878 -51.90 59.25 23.29
CA ASP A 878 -53.05 59.35 24.19
C ASP A 878 -52.75 60.30 25.36
N SER A 879 -51.52 60.27 25.90
CA SER A 879 -51.05 61.21 26.93
C SER A 879 -51.02 62.67 26.45
N GLU A 880 -50.61 62.92 25.20
CA GLU A 880 -50.73 64.25 24.58
C GLU A 880 -52.21 64.63 24.39
N SER A 881 -53.06 63.68 24.00
CA SER A 881 -54.49 63.94 23.79
C SER A 881 -55.21 64.33 25.08
N MET A 882 -54.91 63.67 26.21
CA MET A 882 -55.46 64.04 27.51
C MET A 882 -54.98 65.43 27.97
N ARG A 883 -53.74 65.80 27.67
CA ARG A 883 -53.20 67.15 27.93
C ARG A 883 -53.93 68.24 27.14
N LEU A 884 -54.48 67.90 25.97
CA LEU A 884 -55.33 68.76 25.15
C LEU A 884 -56.82 68.72 25.54
N GLY A 885 -57.18 68.01 26.62
CA GLY A 885 -58.54 67.93 27.15
C GLY A 885 -59.43 66.82 26.56
N PHE A 886 -58.89 65.92 25.72
CA PHE A 886 -59.65 64.80 25.15
C PHE A 886 -59.49 63.54 25.98
N SER A 887 -60.61 62.94 26.44
CA SER A 887 -60.57 61.67 27.16
C SER A 887 -60.27 60.49 26.21
N ASN A 888 -59.57 59.47 26.70
CA ASN A 888 -59.23 58.29 25.89
C ASN A 888 -60.48 57.57 25.33
N MET A 889 -61.61 57.60 26.04
CA MET A 889 -62.89 57.07 25.55
C MET A 889 -63.47 57.88 24.38
N ALA A 890 -63.29 59.21 24.37
CA ALA A 890 -63.71 60.04 23.25
C ALA A 890 -62.84 59.79 22.00
N LEU A 891 -61.63 59.25 22.15
CA LEU A 891 -60.68 59.01 21.05
C LEU A 891 -60.80 57.63 20.41
N THR A 892 -61.46 56.67 21.06
CA THR A 892 -61.79 55.35 20.48
C THR A 892 -63.06 55.34 19.64
N GLY A 893 -63.86 56.42 19.68
CA GLY A 893 -65.09 56.56 18.91
C GLY A 893 -66.30 55.81 19.46
N ILE A 894 -66.25 55.38 20.73
CA ILE A 894 -67.35 54.69 21.41
C ILE A 894 -68.37 55.74 21.93
N PRO A 895 -69.67 55.68 21.58
CA PRO A 895 -70.68 56.59 22.09
C PRO A 895 -70.87 56.48 23.61
N ALA A 896 -71.05 57.62 24.29
CA ALA A 896 -71.17 57.69 25.75
C ALA A 896 -72.50 57.14 26.31
N GLU A 897 -73.48 56.82 25.46
CA GLU A 897 -74.84 56.42 25.86
C GLU A 897 -74.92 54.97 26.37
N ALA A 898 -73.88 54.15 26.13
CA ALA A 898 -73.92 52.71 26.30
C ALA A 898 -73.80 52.18 27.76
N PHE A 899 -73.74 53.03 28.79
CA PHE A 899 -73.41 52.59 30.16
C PHE A 899 -74.30 53.11 31.31
N ASN A 900 -75.46 53.71 31.02
CA ASN A 900 -76.42 54.15 32.05
C ASN A 900 -77.36 53.03 32.55
N GLN A 901 -76.83 51.83 32.85
CA GLN A 901 -77.56 50.78 33.57
C GLN A 901 -76.69 50.00 34.58
N GLY A 902 -76.76 50.40 35.85
CA GLY A 902 -76.99 49.48 36.97
C GLY A 902 -75.84 48.66 37.58
N TYR A 903 -75.24 49.24 38.64
CA TYR A 903 -74.71 48.52 39.83
C TYR A 903 -73.49 47.57 39.63
N PRO A 904 -72.87 47.06 40.72
CA PRO A 904 -72.23 47.86 41.76
C PRO A 904 -70.76 47.43 42.06
N ASN A 905 -70.08 48.22 42.91
CA ASN A 905 -68.73 47.96 43.40
C ASN A 905 -68.63 46.68 44.24
N PRO A 906 -67.47 46.00 44.29
CA PRO A 906 -66.84 45.81 45.61
C PRO A 906 -65.30 45.91 45.65
N SER A 907 -64.81 46.11 46.88
CA SER A 907 -63.44 45.86 47.35
C SER A 907 -63.52 44.92 48.57
N PRO A 908 -62.43 44.35 49.14
CA PRO A 908 -61.01 44.41 48.74
C PRO A 908 -60.28 43.03 48.72
N SER A 909 -59.01 43.04 48.28
CA SER A 909 -57.87 42.18 48.69
C SER A 909 -58.01 40.65 48.89
N SER A 910 -57.23 39.86 48.13
CA SER A 910 -56.22 38.92 48.70
C SER A 910 -55.50 38.07 47.63
N GLY A 911 -54.21 37.75 47.88
CA GLY A 911 -53.53 36.53 47.41
C GLY A 911 -53.11 36.40 45.93
N PRO A 912 -51.86 35.97 45.62
CA PRO A 912 -51.44 35.62 44.26
C PRO A 912 -51.40 34.10 44.00
N GLY A 913 -51.70 33.67 42.78
CA GLY A 913 -51.31 32.35 42.25
C GLY A 913 -52.36 31.64 41.39
N GLY A 914 -51.90 30.93 40.36
CA GLY A 914 -52.68 29.95 39.58
C GLY A 914 -53.50 30.52 38.41
N TRP A 915 -53.06 30.25 37.17
CA TRP A 915 -53.90 30.34 35.97
C TRP A 915 -54.59 28.98 35.71
N PRO A 916 -55.93 28.93 35.54
CA PRO A 916 -56.63 27.80 34.95
C PRO A 916 -57.16 28.10 33.54
N SER A 917 -57.39 27.04 32.76
CA SER A 917 -57.71 27.11 31.32
C SER A 917 -59.13 27.58 30.98
N ARG A 918 -59.30 28.11 29.75
CA ARG A 918 -60.61 28.38 29.12
C ARG A 918 -61.45 27.10 28.92
N PRO A 919 -62.78 27.17 29.09
CA PRO A 919 -63.75 26.31 28.39
C PRO A 919 -64.22 26.92 27.06
N VAL A 920 -64.68 26.09 26.11
CA VAL A 920 -65.35 26.50 24.86
C VAL A 920 -66.48 25.53 24.49
N PRO A 921 -67.73 26.03 24.36
CA PRO A 921 -68.73 25.59 23.38
C PRO A 921 -69.35 26.82 22.64
N ARG A 922 -70.17 26.81 21.57
CA ARG A 922 -70.82 25.87 20.60
C ARG A 922 -71.47 26.77 19.48
N SER A 923 -71.91 26.39 18.28
CA SER A 923 -71.75 25.20 17.40
C SER A 923 -72.37 25.49 16.01
N GLY A 924 -71.83 24.91 14.92
CA GLY A 924 -72.52 24.77 13.62
C GLY A 924 -72.37 25.92 12.59
N SER A 925 -72.56 25.72 11.28
CA SER A 925 -72.84 24.49 10.51
C SER A 925 -72.47 24.63 9.01
N HIS A 926 -72.30 23.49 8.32
CA HIS A 926 -72.32 23.16 6.86
C HIS A 926 -72.57 24.28 5.81
N TRP A 927 -71.99 24.25 4.60
CA TRP A 927 -71.94 23.12 3.63
C TRP A 927 -70.66 23.03 2.78
N SER A 928 -70.58 22.05 1.86
CA SER A 928 -69.32 21.49 1.32
C SER A 928 -69.38 20.93 -0.12
N HIS A 929 -68.29 21.10 -0.88
CA HIS A 929 -67.73 20.20 -1.92
C HIS A 929 -66.19 20.39 -1.84
N GLY A 930 -65.29 19.40 -1.98
CA GLY A 930 -65.15 18.31 -2.96
C GLY A 930 -64.01 18.70 -3.92
N VAL A 931 -62.90 17.97 -4.13
CA VAL A 931 -62.60 16.52 -4.04
C VAL A 931 -61.21 16.27 -3.40
N GLN A 932 -60.94 15.05 -2.92
CA GLN A 932 -59.67 14.63 -2.27
C GLN A 932 -58.65 14.05 -3.26
N ASN A 933 -57.37 14.00 -2.88
CA ASN A 933 -56.67 12.71 -2.77
C ASN A 933 -55.43 12.76 -1.86
N SER A 934 -55.32 11.80 -0.94
CA SER A 934 -54.17 11.60 -0.04
C SER A 934 -54.08 10.12 0.34
N VAL A 935 -52.87 9.55 0.44
CA VAL A 935 -52.64 8.29 1.15
C VAL A 935 -51.35 8.39 1.97
N ALA A 936 -51.44 8.02 3.24
CA ALA A 936 -50.32 7.76 4.13
C ALA A 936 -50.64 6.52 4.98
N PRO A 937 -49.66 5.70 5.39
CA PRO A 937 -49.87 4.60 6.33
C PRO A 937 -49.76 5.08 7.79
N PRO A 938 -50.41 4.37 8.73
CA PRO A 938 -49.63 3.88 9.88
C PRO A 938 -49.92 2.42 10.28
N SER A 939 -49.02 1.90 11.11
CA SER A 939 -48.90 0.52 11.59
C SER A 939 -49.86 0.10 12.71
N TRP A 940 -50.08 -1.22 12.92
CA TRP A 940 -49.55 -2.01 14.07
C TRP A 940 -50.17 -3.44 14.19
N ARG A 941 -49.31 -4.45 14.46
CA ARG A 941 -49.50 -5.78 15.13
C ARG A 941 -50.71 -6.73 14.84
N SER A 942 -50.35 -7.99 14.54
CA SER A 942 -50.83 -9.31 15.10
C SER A 942 -52.34 -9.63 15.18
N GLN A 943 -52.85 -10.86 14.95
CA GLN A 943 -52.23 -12.21 14.98
C GLN A 943 -53.15 -13.27 14.31
N ASN A 944 -52.60 -14.47 14.02
CA ASN A 944 -53.28 -15.79 13.90
C ASN A 944 -54.30 -16.15 12.77
N SER A 945 -53.83 -17.09 11.93
CA SER A 945 -54.43 -18.44 11.68
C SER A 945 -55.52 -18.70 10.63
N CYS A 946 -55.18 -19.66 9.74
CA CYS A 946 -56.00 -20.75 9.15
C CYS A 946 -56.85 -20.57 7.87
N SER A 947 -56.50 -21.43 6.88
CA SER A 947 -57.35 -22.18 5.93
C SER A 947 -58.31 -21.47 4.95
N GLY A 948 -58.26 -21.82 3.66
CA GLY A 948 -59.34 -21.47 2.71
C GLY A 948 -59.08 -21.65 1.20
N HIS A 949 -59.00 -22.90 0.75
CA HIS A 949 -59.06 -23.39 -0.64
C HIS A 949 -59.76 -22.54 -1.74
N SER A 950 -59.18 -22.61 -2.97
CA SER A 950 -59.89 -22.72 -4.28
C SER A 950 -60.67 -21.51 -4.84
N SER A 951 -60.87 -21.33 -6.17
CA SER A 951 -60.28 -21.95 -7.39
C SER A 951 -60.77 -21.22 -8.66
N ASN A 952 -60.02 -21.33 -9.78
CA ASN A 952 -60.48 -21.17 -11.18
C ASN A 952 -60.96 -19.75 -11.65
N SER A 953 -60.91 -19.39 -12.96
CA SER A 953 -60.22 -19.99 -14.13
C SER A 953 -60.16 -19.08 -15.38
N SER A 954 -59.10 -19.28 -16.19
CA SER A 954 -59.07 -19.32 -17.67
C SER A 954 -59.52 -18.15 -18.57
N SER A 955 -58.62 -17.65 -19.44
CA SER A 955 -58.70 -17.66 -20.92
C SER A 955 -57.64 -16.74 -21.59
N SER A 956 -57.35 -16.80 -22.90
CA SER A 956 -56.62 -17.88 -23.62
C SER A 956 -56.33 -17.55 -25.11
N SER A 957 -55.06 -17.57 -25.55
CA SER A 957 -54.56 -17.78 -26.95
C SER A 957 -53.01 -17.75 -26.94
N SER A 958 -52.16 -18.59 -27.58
CA SER A 958 -52.13 -19.38 -28.85
C SER A 958 -51.71 -18.58 -30.09
N SER A 959 -50.72 -18.95 -30.92
CA SER A 959 -49.68 -20.04 -30.91
C SER A 959 -48.51 -19.60 -31.86
N SER A 960 -47.45 -20.33 -32.27
CA SER A 960 -47.16 -21.77 -32.49
C SER A 960 -45.63 -22.07 -32.44
N GLY A 961 -45.18 -23.28 -32.82
CA GLY A 961 -43.76 -23.70 -32.95
C GLY A 961 -43.20 -23.68 -34.39
N PRO A 962 -42.13 -24.45 -34.74
CA PRO A 962 -41.99 -25.89 -34.41
C PRO A 962 -40.62 -26.33 -33.84
N SER A 963 -40.50 -27.64 -33.53
CA SER A 963 -39.31 -28.26 -32.90
C SER A 963 -38.92 -29.60 -33.55
N LEU A 964 -37.63 -29.94 -33.47
CA LEU A 964 -37.05 -31.30 -33.58
C LEU A 964 -35.77 -31.33 -32.72
N MET A 965 -35.36 -32.42 -32.04
CA MET A 965 -36.03 -33.71 -31.80
C MET A 965 -35.75 -34.19 -30.36
N ALA A 966 -35.72 -35.51 -30.08
CA ALA A 966 -35.64 -36.10 -28.74
C ALA A 966 -34.51 -37.13 -28.58
N LEU A 967 -34.13 -37.43 -27.32
CA LEU A 967 -34.08 -38.81 -26.80
C LEU A 967 -34.01 -38.84 -25.25
N ARG A 968 -34.38 -39.97 -24.64
CA ARG A 968 -34.39 -40.24 -23.19
C ARG A 968 -33.19 -41.11 -22.78
N ASN A 969 -32.75 -41.03 -21.51
CA ASN A 969 -32.79 -42.20 -20.59
C ASN A 969 -32.37 -41.93 -19.12
N SER A 970 -32.88 -42.81 -18.26
CA SER A 970 -32.57 -43.09 -16.84
C SER A 970 -32.96 -44.59 -16.63
N PRO A 971 -32.65 -45.32 -15.51
CA PRO A 971 -32.34 -44.85 -14.16
C PRO A 971 -31.38 -45.74 -13.28
N GLN A 972 -31.36 -45.43 -11.97
CA GLN A 972 -31.07 -46.28 -10.78
C GLN A 972 -29.65 -46.82 -10.43
N PRO A 973 -29.28 -46.79 -9.12
CA PRO A 973 -28.16 -47.54 -8.52
C PRO A 973 -28.60 -48.65 -7.54
N LEU A 974 -27.78 -49.70 -7.32
CA LEU A 974 -28.07 -50.78 -6.35
C LEU A 974 -26.80 -51.44 -5.73
N ARG A 975 -26.74 -51.48 -4.37
CA ARG A 975 -26.50 -52.66 -3.48
C ARG A 975 -25.16 -53.47 -3.58
N ARG A 976 -24.67 -54.24 -2.56
CA ARG A 976 -25.00 -54.46 -1.11
C ARG A 976 -23.89 -55.31 -0.40
N THR A 977 -23.71 -55.13 0.92
CA THR A 977 -23.28 -56.15 1.96
C THR A 977 -21.89 -56.83 1.79
N ALA A 978 -21.29 -57.53 2.77
CA ALA A 978 -21.78 -58.13 4.03
C ALA A 978 -20.77 -58.02 5.22
N SER A 979 -20.93 -58.85 6.26
CA SER A 979 -20.46 -58.64 7.65
C SER A 979 -19.72 -59.84 8.29
N GLY A 980 -18.80 -59.58 9.25
CA GLY A 980 -18.24 -60.61 10.15
C GLY A 980 -17.22 -60.08 11.18
N GLY A 981 -17.18 -60.70 12.37
CA GLY A 981 -16.15 -60.55 13.43
C GLY A 981 -15.89 -61.94 14.08
N PRO A 982 -15.36 -62.09 15.33
CA PRO A 982 -15.00 -61.08 16.33
C PRO A 982 -13.65 -61.32 17.09
N GLY A 983 -13.34 -60.47 18.09
CA GLY A 983 -12.38 -60.75 19.21
C GLY A 983 -11.04 -59.99 19.16
N GLY A 984 -10.41 -59.58 20.28
CA GLY A 984 -10.89 -59.56 21.68
C GLY A 984 -9.81 -59.17 22.71
N ALA A 985 -10.18 -58.41 23.77
CA ALA A 985 -9.36 -57.91 24.90
C ALA A 985 -8.14 -57.01 24.52
N GLY A 986 -7.65 -56.09 25.37
CA GLY A 986 -8.09 -55.48 26.64
C GLY A 986 -7.07 -54.36 26.96
N GLY A 987 -7.43 -53.16 27.40
CA GLY A 987 -7.96 -52.80 28.72
C GLY A 987 -7.00 -51.75 29.34
N GLY A 988 -7.49 -50.72 30.02
CA GLY A 988 -6.63 -49.65 30.56
C GLY A 988 -7.32 -48.28 30.64
N GLU A 989 -7.29 -47.72 31.85
CA GLU A 989 -7.88 -46.44 32.31
C GLU A 989 -7.27 -45.20 31.61
N GLY A 990 -7.88 -44.00 31.63
CA GLY A 990 -9.17 -43.59 32.18
C GLY A 990 -9.29 -42.06 32.39
N VAL A 991 -10.49 -41.58 32.74
CA VAL A 991 -10.78 -40.24 33.34
C VAL A 991 -10.34 -39.00 32.51
N LEU A 992 -11.17 -38.52 31.57
CA LEU A 992 -12.28 -37.56 31.76
C LEU A 992 -11.88 -36.08 31.91
N SER A 993 -11.90 -35.36 30.79
CA SER A 993 -12.20 -33.91 30.78
C SER A 993 -13.67 -33.68 31.15
N ARG A 994 -14.00 -32.59 31.86
CA ARG A 994 -15.35 -32.02 31.85
C ARG A 994 -15.37 -30.51 32.02
N SER A 995 -16.19 -29.87 31.21
CA SER A 995 -16.42 -28.43 31.16
C SER A 995 -17.34 -27.94 32.26
N THR A 996 -17.22 -26.66 32.63
CA THR A 996 -18.36 -25.75 32.73
C THR A 996 -17.95 -24.30 32.52
N SER A 997 -18.83 -23.53 31.89
CA SER A 997 -18.83 -22.07 31.89
C SER A 997 -19.55 -21.54 33.13
N VAL A 998 -19.37 -20.25 33.48
CA VAL A 998 -20.44 -19.34 33.96
C VAL A 998 -19.94 -17.87 34.07
N THR A 999 -20.91 -16.97 34.07
CA THR A 999 -20.92 -15.51 33.83
C THR A 999 -20.12 -14.59 34.77
N SER A 1000 -19.55 -13.53 34.18
CA SER A 1000 -19.46 -12.10 34.62
C SER A 1000 -19.47 -11.70 36.10
N HIS A 1001 -18.62 -10.72 36.45
CA HIS A 1001 -18.99 -9.61 37.34
C HIS A 1001 -18.25 -8.30 36.96
N ILE A 1002 -18.79 -7.15 37.39
CA ILE A 1002 -18.36 -5.79 37.06
C ILE A 1002 -17.55 -5.19 38.22
N SER A 1003 -16.49 -4.42 37.93
CA SER A 1003 -16.02 -3.36 38.84
C SER A 1003 -15.31 -2.23 38.09
N ASN A 1004 -15.64 -0.97 38.44
CA ASN A 1004 -14.89 0.21 38.00
C ASN A 1004 -13.68 0.42 38.92
N GLY A 1005 -12.59 0.98 38.37
CA GLY A 1005 -11.46 1.48 39.13
C GLY A 1005 -10.73 2.56 38.33
N SER A 1006 -10.70 3.79 38.85
CA SER A 1006 -10.20 4.97 38.14
C SER A 1006 -9.25 5.78 39.03
N HIS A 1007 -8.27 6.46 38.41
CA HIS A 1007 -7.30 7.38 39.01
C HIS A 1007 -6.42 6.83 40.16
N LEU A 1008 -5.11 6.83 39.93
CA LEU A 1008 -4.27 7.94 40.41
C LEU A 1008 -2.87 7.96 39.76
N SER A 1009 -2.42 9.17 39.46
CA SER A 1009 -1.06 9.54 39.04
C SER A 1009 -0.23 9.97 40.24
N TYR A 1010 1.10 9.82 40.22
CA TYR A 1010 2.04 10.91 40.58
C TYR A 1010 3.51 10.53 40.30
N SER A 1011 4.32 11.56 40.00
CA SER A 1011 5.77 11.55 39.72
C SER A 1011 6.13 11.26 38.27
#